data_AF-L7U3L7-F1
#
_entry.id   AF-L7U3L7-F1
#
_cell.length_a   1.000
_cell.length_b   1.000
_cell.length_c   1.000
_cell.angle_alpha   90.00
_cell.angle_beta   90.00
_cell.angle_gamma   90.00
#
_symmetry.space_group_name_H-M   'P 1'
#
loop_
_entity.id
_entity.type
_entity.pdbx_description
1 polymer ?
#
loop_
_entity_poly.entity_id
_entity_poly.type
_entity_poly.pdbx_seq_one_letter_code
_entity_poly.pdbx_strand_id
1 'polypeptide(L)'
;MPRFLRGQGFWCLVVLVLVVAPWSPARAQARLRVAGATANNEVKLRTTSEDFRTVLRVDLLAPPSGAEAALEGGVTVLVDPLQASDGTQVTLSAVVREKAPSETSLGAPISSRSPLYIELSGALPQAGVYTGQVVLVHGGGREVATLIVTRVQAVPAVQFIATSPAVAESGWGLGPVDAVVRLPFKETAGVTGEVAVPQLIQLQHKKPDLGATVVQPRFAGASFSLEGGGKEGKDQVLAAAEGAVRVAANGSGTLLLHLRGLEGPGEYTGTVRLAVPQGVAVEQPFTVWVRTPWLWGALLIAAGAVSSYGVRLYTQSIRPRAQQLQRARVLWQRASVLLEGQGDAARKVGLEVRGRIDAVIPRIRGSVRGSRAADGELMRGESELRLFEAWCVCAKDLHALPSEMRPTQASQALADAEASLRVGNVPLERLEEQLKDLRGQNVQELARAGLKAKLKELETQARALTQKLGDDSLGFRITYELLPLLQEMSSRLGQGDLGAARQQFEMARRSYFDVLCAELSSAVASPRNPKGFSPEEWRELTTDVKERLRQARARADANVDEGFRLYQGAYAHYVRRLLMELRGVVVEARSGATEAQKPELDIAEARLKEAMLALAAESPHEAAAKYREVGDALQRAQTGELRRRIVTLREEVARKRSETGEPHGLAELGHVNGLLNHAEQVLTPETLLEAESQVDKAEIALASYPSVSRVSMSTRMPPFSTPALETTEEAASEASSHDDDEPGAAPRAPAPPRATAPGGSLPSAPTGGIWTSLPEASAEVSMGGLVALEALPLPSARHLWMVELVMLVLLTSVAVVLGLQLLNVFSPTWGGFGAGMTAFLWGFGLHQVGNASFEGLTGLLTRVERRGGTGDGA
;
A
#
# COMPACT_ATOMS: atom_id res chain seq x y z
N MET A 1 -37.36 -64.73 -2.31
CA MET A 1 -37.33 -66.13 -1.83
C MET A 1 -37.73 -66.16 -0.36
N PRO A 2 -38.42 -67.20 0.15
CA PRO A 2 -39.81 -67.47 -0.24
C PRO A 2 -40.77 -67.63 0.96
N ARG A 3 -42.07 -67.76 0.62
CA ARG A 3 -43.18 -68.11 1.50
C ARG A 3 -42.94 -69.43 2.27
N PHE A 4 -43.59 -69.60 3.41
CA PHE A 4 -44.05 -70.94 3.84
C PHE A 4 -45.52 -70.97 4.27
N LEU A 5 -46.17 -72.06 3.87
CA LEU A 5 -47.56 -72.46 4.04
C LEU A 5 -47.57 -73.81 4.81
N ARG A 6 -48.77 -74.32 5.14
CA ARG A 6 -49.08 -75.63 5.78
C ARG A 6 -48.95 -75.64 7.31
N GLY A 7 -49.65 -76.53 8.04
CA GLY A 7 -50.62 -77.58 7.66
C GLY A 7 -51.37 -78.06 8.92
N GLN A 8 -52.60 -78.58 8.89
CA GLN A 8 -53.16 -79.74 8.16
C GLN A 8 -53.07 -81.06 8.96
N GLY A 9 -54.23 -81.68 9.23
CA GLY A 9 -54.38 -83.08 9.69
C GLY A 9 -54.66 -83.28 11.19
N PHE A 10 -55.19 -84.42 11.65
CA PHE A 10 -55.74 -85.59 10.92
C PHE A 10 -56.65 -86.41 11.89
N TRP A 11 -57.75 -86.97 11.36
CA TRP A 11 -58.38 -88.29 11.62
C TRP A 11 -58.44 -89.02 12.99
N CYS A 12 -59.62 -89.61 13.27
CA CYS A 12 -59.94 -91.01 13.65
C CYS A 12 -61.46 -91.07 13.94
N LEU A 13 -62.39 -91.79 13.28
CA LEU A 13 -62.51 -93.12 12.66
C LEU A 13 -62.80 -94.26 13.67
N VAL A 14 -63.76 -95.16 13.29
CA VAL A 14 -64.34 -96.33 14.01
C VAL A 14 -65.21 -95.93 15.24
N VAL A 15 -66.38 -96.51 15.57
CA VAL A 15 -66.96 -97.86 15.38
C VAL A 15 -68.47 -97.83 15.07
N LEU A 16 -68.95 -98.87 14.36
CA LEU A 16 -70.33 -99.15 13.96
C LEU A 16 -70.90 -100.35 14.75
N VAL A 17 -72.07 -100.22 15.40
CA VAL A 17 -72.84 -101.37 15.94
C VAL A 17 -74.35 -101.13 15.77
N LEU A 18 -75.04 -102.13 15.22
CA LEU A 18 -76.50 -102.20 15.10
C LEU A 18 -77.20 -102.31 16.47
N VAL A 19 -78.32 -101.61 16.64
CA VAL A 19 -79.51 -102.15 17.32
C VAL A 19 -80.76 -101.69 16.56
N VAL A 20 -81.54 -102.64 16.06
CA VAL A 20 -82.90 -102.38 15.56
C VAL A 20 -83.85 -102.44 16.74
N ALA A 21 -84.51 -101.32 17.05
CA ALA A 21 -85.64 -101.28 17.96
C ALA A 21 -86.81 -100.59 17.24
N PRO A 22 -88.03 -101.15 17.25
CA PRO A 22 -89.21 -100.34 17.02
C PRO A 22 -89.38 -99.36 18.21
N TRP A 23 -90.17 -98.30 18.03
CA TRP A 23 -91.18 -97.81 18.99
C TRP A 23 -91.65 -96.40 18.56
N SER A 24 -92.96 -96.29 18.39
CA SER A 24 -93.84 -95.11 18.46
C SER A 24 -93.29 -93.74 17.98
N PRO A 25 -93.93 -93.07 16.99
CA PRO A 25 -93.65 -91.68 16.71
C PRO A 25 -94.04 -90.81 17.92
N ALA A 26 -93.06 -90.45 18.73
CA ALA A 26 -93.22 -89.42 19.74
C ALA A 26 -93.64 -88.14 19.02
N ARG A 27 -94.87 -87.66 19.29
CA ARG A 27 -95.35 -86.37 18.76
C ARG A 27 -94.32 -85.32 19.14
N ALA A 28 -93.68 -84.71 18.13
CA ALA A 28 -92.71 -83.66 18.34
C ALA A 28 -93.42 -82.44 18.94
N GLN A 29 -93.44 -82.37 20.28
CA GLN A 29 -93.93 -81.22 21.01
C GLN A 29 -93.11 -79.99 20.60
N ALA A 30 -93.79 -78.91 20.25
CA ALA A 30 -93.13 -77.67 19.88
C ALA A 30 -92.31 -77.16 21.07
N ARG A 31 -91.07 -76.76 20.79
CA ARG A 31 -90.08 -76.36 21.81
C ARG A 31 -89.88 -74.86 21.81
N LEU A 32 -89.83 -74.25 22.97
CA LEU A 32 -89.49 -72.85 23.18
C LEU A 32 -87.98 -72.75 23.42
N ARG A 33 -87.33 -71.78 22.77
CA ARG A 33 -85.92 -71.51 23.01
C ARG A 33 -85.68 -70.02 23.18
N VAL A 34 -84.95 -69.66 24.24
CA VAL A 34 -84.45 -68.30 24.40
C VAL A 34 -83.41 -68.02 23.31
N ALA A 35 -83.65 -67.01 22.48
CA ALA A 35 -82.75 -66.58 21.44
C ALA A 35 -81.41 -66.13 22.05
N GLY A 36 -80.31 -66.53 21.42
CA GLY A 36 -78.96 -66.30 21.95
C GLY A 36 -78.52 -67.31 23.03
N ALA A 37 -79.36 -68.25 23.45
CA ALA A 37 -78.92 -69.35 24.31
C ALA A 37 -77.96 -70.30 23.56
N THR A 38 -76.89 -70.73 24.22
CA THR A 38 -75.89 -71.67 23.68
C THR A 38 -76.50 -73.06 23.39
N ALA A 39 -75.69 -73.99 22.88
CA ALA A 39 -76.12 -75.39 22.70
C ALA A 39 -76.55 -76.08 24.03
N ASN A 40 -76.07 -75.57 25.18
CA ASN A 40 -76.44 -76.03 26.51
C ASN A 40 -77.65 -75.28 27.10
N ASN A 41 -78.36 -74.48 26.30
CA ASN A 41 -79.37 -73.52 26.74
C ASN A 41 -78.88 -72.47 27.76
N GLU A 42 -77.59 -72.09 27.74
CA GLU A 42 -77.06 -71.01 28.58
C GLU A 42 -77.20 -69.64 27.89
N VAL A 43 -77.75 -68.65 28.57
CA VAL A 43 -77.83 -67.25 28.12
C VAL A 43 -76.79 -66.44 28.91
N LYS A 44 -75.72 -66.00 28.23
CA LYS A 44 -74.61 -65.24 28.85
C LYS A 44 -74.75 -63.75 28.56
N LEU A 45 -74.91 -62.95 29.62
CA LEU A 45 -75.07 -61.51 29.56
C LEU A 45 -73.98 -60.83 30.38
N ARG A 46 -73.55 -59.64 29.94
CA ARG A 46 -72.55 -58.82 30.63
C ARG A 46 -73.10 -57.43 30.86
N THR A 47 -73.01 -56.94 32.09
CA THR A 47 -73.47 -55.60 32.48
C THR A 47 -72.41 -54.91 33.34
N THR A 48 -72.46 -53.59 33.41
CA THR A 48 -71.69 -52.75 34.34
C THR A 48 -72.62 -52.05 35.36
N SER A 49 -73.90 -51.93 35.04
CA SER A 49 -74.93 -51.32 35.89
C SER A 49 -75.25 -52.20 37.10
N GLU A 50 -75.64 -51.57 38.21
CA GLU A 50 -76.30 -52.23 39.34
C GLU A 50 -77.73 -52.61 38.96
N ASP A 51 -78.50 -51.64 38.44
CA ASP A 51 -79.79 -51.91 37.82
C ASP A 51 -79.58 -52.67 36.50
N PHE A 52 -79.78 -53.98 36.55
CA PHE A 52 -79.77 -54.84 35.38
C PHE A 52 -81.14 -54.82 34.72
N ARG A 53 -81.17 -54.53 33.42
CA ARG A 53 -82.36 -54.55 32.57
C ARG A 53 -81.97 -55.13 31.22
N THR A 54 -82.64 -56.20 30.80
CA THR A 54 -82.42 -56.83 29.50
C THR A 54 -83.74 -57.29 28.89
N VAL A 55 -83.77 -57.49 27.58
CA VAL A 55 -84.93 -58.09 26.89
C VAL A 55 -84.47 -59.35 26.18
N LEU A 56 -84.90 -60.49 26.71
CA LEU A 56 -84.70 -61.80 26.08
C LEU A 56 -85.82 -62.05 25.07
N ARG A 57 -85.46 -62.51 23.87
CA ARG A 57 -86.44 -62.99 22.89
C ARG A 57 -86.61 -64.49 23.05
N VAL A 58 -87.83 -65.00 23.03
CA VAL A 58 -88.13 -66.44 23.03
C VAL A 58 -88.77 -66.80 21.69
N ASP A 59 -88.13 -67.72 20.99
CA ASP A 59 -88.53 -68.20 19.69
C ASP A 59 -89.18 -69.58 19.82
N LEU A 60 -90.23 -69.82 19.03
CA LEU A 60 -90.85 -71.14 18.92
C LEU A 60 -90.14 -71.97 17.85
N LEU A 61 -89.46 -73.04 18.27
CA LEU A 61 -88.92 -74.07 17.39
C LEU A 61 -90.08 -74.95 16.91
N ALA A 62 -90.57 -74.64 15.71
CA ALA A 62 -91.58 -75.44 15.03
C ALA A 62 -91.09 -76.89 14.79
N PRO A 63 -91.97 -77.90 14.85
CA PRO A 63 -91.65 -79.25 14.45
C PRO A 63 -91.31 -79.31 12.94
N PRO A 64 -90.52 -80.31 12.48
CA PRO A 64 -90.01 -80.36 11.10
C PRO A 64 -91.10 -80.57 10.02
N SER A 65 -92.33 -80.91 10.40
CA SER A 65 -93.50 -80.87 9.53
C SER A 65 -94.06 -79.45 9.47
N GLY A 66 -93.80 -78.72 8.37
CA GLY A 66 -94.05 -77.28 8.20
C GLY A 66 -95.51 -76.81 8.15
N ALA A 67 -96.32 -77.21 9.12
CA ALA A 67 -97.61 -76.59 9.42
C ALA A 67 -97.41 -75.42 10.39
N GLU A 68 -98.10 -74.29 10.17
CA GLU A 68 -98.08 -73.14 11.08
C GLU A 68 -98.90 -73.42 12.35
N ALA A 69 -98.29 -74.14 13.29
CA ALA A 69 -98.83 -74.33 14.62
C ALA A 69 -98.60 -73.04 15.45
N ALA A 70 -99.63 -72.20 15.53
CA ALA A 70 -99.76 -71.28 16.66
C ALA A 70 -100.02 -72.09 17.94
N LEU A 71 -99.35 -71.75 19.03
CA LEU A 71 -99.57 -72.41 20.32
C LEU A 71 -100.73 -71.74 21.06
N GLU A 72 -101.87 -72.43 21.11
CA GLU A 72 -103.02 -72.04 21.92
C GLU A 72 -102.82 -72.48 23.38
N GLY A 73 -102.72 -71.51 24.28
CA GLY A 73 -102.45 -71.71 25.71
C GLY A 73 -101.14 -71.03 26.13
N GLY A 74 -101.18 -69.71 26.34
CA GLY A 74 -100.00 -68.86 26.43
C GLY A 74 -98.91 -69.31 27.43
N VAL A 75 -97.66 -68.91 27.12
CA VAL A 75 -96.48 -69.35 27.87
C VAL A 75 -96.38 -68.67 29.23
N THR A 76 -96.30 -69.46 30.29
CA THR A 76 -95.95 -68.97 31.63
C THR A 76 -94.44 -68.93 31.77
N VAL A 77 -93.91 -67.74 32.07
CA VAL A 77 -92.49 -67.51 32.35
C VAL A 77 -92.30 -67.49 33.86
N LEU A 78 -91.46 -68.40 34.37
CA LEU A 78 -90.97 -68.39 35.74
C LEU A 78 -89.47 -68.06 35.69
N VAL A 79 -88.99 -67.20 36.58
CA VAL A 79 -87.58 -66.84 36.64
C VAL A 79 -87.10 -67.05 38.06
N ASP A 80 -86.17 -67.99 38.21
CA ASP A 80 -85.55 -68.29 39.49
C ASP A 80 -84.61 -67.14 39.88
N PRO A 81 -84.46 -66.84 41.18
CA PRO A 81 -83.56 -65.80 41.64
C PRO A 81 -82.12 -66.10 41.19
N LEU A 82 -81.42 -65.04 40.75
CA LEU A 82 -80.02 -65.10 40.38
C LEU A 82 -79.16 -65.32 41.63
N GLN A 83 -78.44 -66.43 41.69
CA GLN A 83 -77.49 -66.72 42.76
C GLN A 83 -76.09 -66.20 42.39
N ALA A 84 -75.52 -65.34 43.23
CA ALA A 84 -74.13 -64.91 43.13
C ALA A 84 -73.18 -65.96 43.73
N SER A 85 -71.88 -65.83 43.42
CA SER A 85 -70.82 -66.73 43.92
C SER A 85 -70.60 -66.69 45.44
N ASP A 86 -71.09 -65.67 46.12
CA ASP A 86 -71.11 -65.54 47.59
C ASP A 86 -72.33 -66.24 48.24
N GLY A 87 -73.26 -66.76 47.42
CA GLY A 87 -74.52 -67.35 47.85
C GLY A 87 -75.71 -66.38 47.90
N THR A 88 -75.49 -65.07 47.71
CA THR A 88 -76.56 -64.06 47.72
C THR A 88 -77.55 -64.30 46.58
N GLN A 89 -78.85 -64.30 46.87
CA GLN A 89 -79.92 -64.44 45.89
C GLN A 89 -80.53 -63.10 45.53
N VAL A 90 -80.55 -62.78 44.24
CA VAL A 90 -81.19 -61.59 43.65
C VAL A 90 -82.47 -62.00 42.94
N THR A 91 -83.62 -61.53 43.43
CA THR A 91 -84.91 -61.73 42.76
C THR A 91 -84.98 -60.91 41.47
N LEU A 92 -85.29 -61.56 40.35
CA LEU A 92 -85.57 -60.89 39.08
C LEU A 92 -87.09 -60.67 38.92
N SER A 93 -87.47 -59.48 38.44
CA SER A 93 -88.80 -59.21 37.92
C SER A 93 -88.80 -59.48 36.41
N ALA A 94 -89.73 -60.32 35.96
CA ALA A 94 -89.90 -60.69 34.56
C ALA A 94 -91.23 -60.14 34.03
N VAL A 95 -91.16 -59.22 33.07
CA VAL A 95 -92.32 -58.64 32.41
C VAL A 95 -92.36 -59.10 30.96
N VAL A 96 -93.41 -59.81 30.60
CA VAL A 96 -93.66 -60.22 29.20
C VAL A 96 -94.19 -59.01 28.44
N ARG A 97 -93.45 -58.55 27.43
CA ARG A 97 -93.88 -57.49 26.51
C ARG A 97 -94.39 -58.10 25.21
N GLU A 98 -95.70 -58.01 25.00
CA GLU A 98 -96.25 -58.07 23.66
C GLU A 98 -95.92 -56.79 22.89
N LYS A 99 -95.91 -56.85 21.55
CA LYS A 99 -95.53 -55.73 20.68
C LYS A 99 -96.65 -54.66 20.53
N ALA A 100 -97.71 -54.74 21.34
CA ALA A 100 -98.79 -53.76 21.42
C ALA A 100 -99.24 -53.58 22.88
N PRO A 101 -99.57 -52.35 23.32
CA PRO A 101 -100.01 -52.11 24.69
C PRO A 101 -101.52 -52.40 24.83
N SER A 102 -101.85 -53.59 25.34
CA SER A 102 -103.16 -53.91 25.89
C SER A 102 -102.98 -54.44 27.31
N GLU A 103 -103.52 -53.72 28.29
CA GLU A 103 -103.39 -54.06 29.71
C GLU A 103 -104.20 -55.33 30.05
N THR A 104 -103.65 -56.15 30.95
CA THR A 104 -104.29 -57.33 31.57
C THR A 104 -104.77 -58.47 30.66
N SER A 105 -103.88 -59.41 30.34
CA SER A 105 -104.18 -60.85 30.46
C SER A 105 -102.91 -61.73 30.55
N LEU A 106 -102.98 -62.80 31.34
CA LEU A 106 -101.96 -63.86 31.38
C LEU A 106 -102.27 -64.89 30.28
N GLY A 107 -101.73 -64.71 29.06
CA GLY A 107 -102.00 -65.67 27.98
C GLY A 107 -101.56 -65.28 26.57
N ALA A 108 -100.36 -64.75 26.39
CA ALA A 108 -99.83 -64.37 25.06
C ALA A 108 -99.70 -65.59 24.10
N PRO A 109 -100.37 -65.60 22.93
CA PRO A 109 -100.22 -66.67 21.95
C PRO A 109 -98.90 -66.53 21.18
N ILE A 110 -98.07 -67.57 21.21
CA ILE A 110 -96.80 -67.59 20.46
C ILE A 110 -96.99 -68.27 19.10
N SER A 111 -96.45 -67.64 18.06
CA SER A 111 -96.24 -68.25 16.74
C SER A 111 -94.78 -68.12 16.32
N SER A 112 -94.34 -68.90 15.34
CA SER A 112 -93.02 -68.76 14.72
C SER A 112 -92.77 -67.39 14.06
N ARG A 113 -93.83 -66.61 13.78
CA ARG A 113 -93.75 -65.24 13.24
C ARG A 113 -93.84 -64.15 14.30
N SER A 114 -94.25 -64.48 15.53
CA SER A 114 -94.45 -63.54 16.65
C SER A 114 -93.73 -64.03 17.90
N PRO A 115 -92.39 -63.84 17.98
CA PRO A 115 -91.61 -64.27 19.14
C PRO A 115 -91.95 -63.42 20.38
N LEU A 116 -91.87 -64.04 21.55
CA LEU A 116 -92.15 -63.40 22.83
C LEU A 116 -90.95 -62.58 23.28
N TYR A 117 -91.16 -61.40 23.85
CA TYR A 117 -90.10 -60.61 24.47
C TYR A 117 -90.28 -60.58 25.98
N ILE A 118 -89.33 -61.14 26.71
CA ILE A 118 -89.30 -61.18 28.17
C ILE A 118 -88.31 -60.13 28.63
N GLU A 119 -88.80 -59.06 29.22
CA GLU A 119 -87.98 -58.08 29.91
C GLU A 119 -87.62 -58.61 31.30
N LEU A 120 -86.33 -58.82 31.56
CA LEU A 120 -85.83 -59.14 32.90
C LEU A 120 -85.22 -57.89 33.53
N SER A 121 -85.58 -57.63 34.77
CA SER A 121 -85.05 -56.51 35.56
C SER A 121 -84.74 -56.91 37.00
N GLY A 122 -83.70 -56.34 37.59
CA GLY A 122 -83.32 -56.56 38.99
C GLY A 122 -82.02 -55.86 39.37
N ALA A 123 -81.76 -55.68 40.66
CA ALA A 123 -80.56 -55.01 41.17
C ALA A 123 -79.46 -56.03 41.49
N LEU A 124 -78.28 -55.88 40.87
CA LEU A 124 -77.10 -56.73 41.07
C LEU A 124 -76.09 -55.98 41.98
N PRO A 125 -76.20 -56.07 43.32
CA PRO A 125 -75.53 -55.14 44.24
C PRO A 125 -74.00 -55.20 44.18
N GLN A 126 -73.41 -56.36 43.88
CA GLN A 126 -71.96 -56.55 43.79
C GLN A 126 -71.50 -56.90 42.36
N ALA A 127 -70.23 -56.64 42.05
CA ALA A 127 -69.61 -57.14 40.82
C ALA A 127 -69.28 -58.63 40.98
N GLY A 128 -69.61 -59.44 39.98
CA GLY A 128 -69.50 -60.89 40.06
C GLY A 128 -70.27 -61.62 38.95
N VAL A 129 -70.24 -62.95 39.00
CA VAL A 129 -71.05 -63.81 38.13
C VAL A 129 -72.28 -64.25 38.92
N TYR A 130 -73.44 -63.99 38.34
CA TYR A 130 -74.75 -64.36 38.86
C TYR A 130 -75.34 -65.45 37.96
N THR A 131 -75.81 -66.55 38.55
CA THR A 131 -76.40 -67.69 37.83
C THR A 131 -77.80 -67.99 38.33
N GLY A 132 -78.77 -68.08 37.43
CA GLY A 132 -80.15 -68.50 37.73
C GLY A 132 -80.74 -69.25 36.55
N GLN A 133 -82.07 -69.44 36.54
CA GLN A 133 -82.76 -70.17 35.48
C GLN A 133 -84.00 -69.39 35.02
N VAL A 134 -84.20 -69.32 33.71
CA VAL A 134 -85.46 -68.90 33.09
C VAL A 134 -86.18 -70.17 32.66
N VAL A 135 -87.36 -70.38 33.23
CA VAL A 135 -88.18 -71.56 33.07
C VAL A 135 -89.42 -71.18 32.27
N LEU A 136 -89.56 -71.80 31.10
CA LEU A 136 -90.69 -71.61 30.20
C LEU A 136 -91.63 -72.81 30.36
N VAL A 137 -92.88 -72.55 30.76
CA VAL A 137 -93.89 -73.60 30.95
C VAL A 137 -94.99 -73.41 29.91
N HIS A 138 -95.23 -74.46 29.13
CA HIS A 138 -96.23 -74.45 28.07
C HIS A 138 -96.77 -75.86 27.81
N GLY A 139 -98.09 -76.05 27.77
CA GLY A 139 -98.72 -77.32 27.37
C GLY A 139 -98.32 -78.54 28.21
N GLY A 140 -97.95 -78.33 29.48
CA GLY A 140 -97.40 -79.37 30.37
C GLY A 140 -95.90 -79.66 30.20
N GLY A 141 -95.25 -79.10 29.17
CA GLY A 141 -93.81 -79.10 29.02
C GLY A 141 -93.14 -77.99 29.86
N ARG A 142 -91.97 -78.28 30.41
CA ARG A 142 -91.08 -77.33 31.10
C ARG A 142 -89.74 -77.31 30.37
N GLU A 143 -89.35 -76.15 29.86
CA GLU A 143 -88.03 -75.91 29.30
C GLU A 143 -87.26 -74.92 30.17
N VAL A 144 -85.96 -75.16 30.32
CA VAL A 144 -85.10 -74.45 31.26
C VAL A 144 -83.90 -73.91 30.50
N ALA A 145 -83.65 -72.62 30.64
CA ALA A 145 -82.47 -71.94 30.12
C ALA A 145 -81.69 -71.33 31.29
N THR A 146 -80.42 -71.67 31.42
CA THR A 146 -79.55 -71.15 32.48
C THR A 146 -79.16 -69.71 32.15
N LEU A 147 -79.53 -68.77 33.00
CA LEU A 147 -79.19 -67.35 32.84
C LEU A 147 -77.92 -67.04 33.63
N ILE A 148 -76.88 -66.57 32.93
CA ILE A 148 -75.59 -66.20 33.51
C ILE A 148 -75.35 -64.72 33.25
N VAL A 149 -75.47 -63.90 34.30
CA VAL A 149 -75.25 -62.44 34.22
C VAL A 149 -73.95 -62.09 34.92
N THR A 150 -72.96 -61.64 34.16
CA THR A 150 -71.70 -61.14 34.72
C THR A 150 -71.79 -59.63 34.89
N ARG A 151 -71.91 -59.15 36.14
CA ARG A 151 -71.70 -57.73 36.44
C ARG A 151 -70.20 -57.49 36.60
N VAL A 152 -69.61 -56.76 35.66
CA VAL A 152 -68.21 -56.34 35.76
C VAL A 152 -68.17 -54.98 36.45
N GLN A 153 -67.25 -54.81 37.39
CA GLN A 153 -67.02 -53.53 38.04
C GLN A 153 -66.65 -52.48 36.99
N ALA A 154 -67.45 -51.42 36.93
CA ALA A 154 -67.25 -50.33 36.00
C ALA A 154 -66.11 -49.45 36.53
N VAL A 155 -64.92 -49.58 35.95
CA VAL A 155 -63.72 -48.82 36.33
C VAL A 155 -63.67 -47.56 35.47
N PRO A 156 -63.46 -46.35 36.05
CA PRO A 156 -63.32 -45.13 35.27
C PRO A 156 -62.12 -45.23 34.33
N ALA A 157 -62.31 -44.85 33.07
CA ALA A 157 -61.26 -44.84 32.07
C ALA A 157 -60.96 -43.38 31.70
N VAL A 158 -59.70 -42.96 31.84
CA VAL A 158 -59.31 -41.58 31.50
C VAL A 158 -58.47 -41.58 30.25
N GLN A 159 -58.82 -40.76 29.26
CA GLN A 159 -58.05 -40.55 28.06
C GLN A 159 -57.55 -39.10 28.01
N PHE A 160 -56.25 -38.91 27.78
CA PHE A 160 -55.70 -37.60 27.47
C PHE A 160 -56.05 -37.17 26.04
N ILE A 161 -56.33 -35.89 25.85
CA ILE A 161 -56.53 -35.27 24.54
C ILE A 161 -55.17 -34.75 24.07
N ALA A 162 -54.92 -34.79 22.76
CA ALA A 162 -53.63 -34.41 22.17
C ALA A 162 -53.14 -33.04 22.67
N THR A 163 -51.94 -33.03 23.27
CA THR A 163 -51.35 -31.87 23.95
C THR A 163 -50.55 -31.01 22.98
N SER A 164 -50.86 -29.72 22.90
CA SER A 164 -49.99 -28.76 22.22
C SER A 164 -48.65 -28.61 22.97
N PRO A 165 -47.52 -28.44 22.27
CA PRO A 165 -46.24 -28.13 22.91
C PRO A 165 -46.34 -26.87 23.78
N ALA A 166 -45.86 -26.93 25.01
CA ALA A 166 -45.74 -25.75 25.85
C ALA A 166 -44.50 -24.95 25.45
N VAL A 167 -44.57 -23.61 25.52
CA VAL A 167 -43.41 -22.73 25.27
C VAL A 167 -43.11 -21.95 26.54
N ALA A 168 -41.87 -22.00 26.98
CA ALA A 168 -41.36 -21.22 28.10
C ALA A 168 -40.18 -20.36 27.64
N GLU A 169 -40.06 -19.17 28.22
CA GLU A 169 -38.92 -18.29 27.99
C GLU A 169 -38.00 -18.36 29.21
N SER A 170 -36.75 -18.77 29.01
CA SER A 170 -35.70 -18.41 29.96
C SER A 170 -35.61 -16.89 30.03
N GLY A 171 -35.21 -16.35 31.18
CA GLY A 171 -34.96 -14.90 31.32
C GLY A 171 -33.71 -14.47 30.53
N TRP A 172 -32.77 -13.78 31.17
CA TRP A 172 -31.50 -13.40 30.53
C TRP A 172 -30.50 -14.58 30.40
N GLY A 173 -30.99 -15.79 30.06
CA GLY A 173 -30.19 -16.97 29.70
C GLY A 173 -29.40 -17.66 30.81
N LEU A 174 -29.32 -17.08 32.02
CA LEU A 174 -28.48 -17.56 33.12
C LEU A 174 -29.27 -18.15 34.32
N GLY A 175 -30.60 -18.13 34.26
CA GLY A 175 -31.46 -18.56 35.37
C GLY A 175 -32.22 -19.86 35.09
N PRO A 176 -32.64 -20.58 36.15
CA PRO A 176 -33.64 -21.65 36.03
C PRO A 176 -34.91 -21.17 35.33
N VAL A 177 -35.53 -22.06 34.54
CA VAL A 177 -36.78 -21.74 33.82
C VAL A 177 -37.94 -22.55 34.37
N ASP A 178 -39.06 -21.88 34.61
CA ASP A 178 -40.31 -22.52 35.00
C ASP A 178 -41.24 -22.61 33.77
N ALA A 179 -41.94 -23.74 33.62
CA ALA A 179 -42.82 -24.01 32.49
C ALA A 179 -44.14 -24.66 32.95
N VAL A 180 -45.25 -24.33 32.29
CA VAL A 180 -46.58 -24.89 32.59
C VAL A 180 -47.10 -25.63 31.38
N VAL A 181 -47.35 -26.94 31.53
CA VAL A 181 -47.87 -27.81 30.48
C VAL A 181 -49.34 -28.10 30.74
N ARG A 182 -50.21 -27.86 29.76
CA ARG A 182 -51.64 -28.13 29.84
C ARG A 182 -51.94 -29.52 29.27
N LEU A 183 -52.44 -30.41 30.13
CA LEU A 183 -52.71 -31.82 29.85
C LEU A 183 -54.22 -32.06 29.98
N PRO A 184 -55.03 -31.74 28.96
CA PRO A 184 -56.47 -31.98 28.96
C PRO A 184 -56.76 -33.49 28.97
N PHE A 185 -57.70 -33.91 29.81
CA PHE A 185 -58.15 -35.29 29.93
C PHE A 185 -59.68 -35.39 29.96
N LYS A 186 -60.20 -36.56 29.59
CA LYS A 186 -61.63 -36.87 29.59
C LYS A 186 -61.89 -38.29 30.10
N GLU A 187 -62.91 -38.45 30.92
CA GLU A 187 -63.45 -39.74 31.34
C GLU A 187 -64.29 -40.36 30.21
N THR A 188 -64.06 -41.63 29.89
CA THR A 188 -64.61 -42.32 28.71
C THR A 188 -65.39 -43.60 29.02
N ALA A 189 -65.37 -44.10 30.26
CA ALA A 189 -66.18 -45.24 30.68
C ALA A 189 -67.59 -44.83 31.15
N GLY A 190 -67.85 -43.52 31.34
CA GLY A 190 -69.13 -42.99 31.78
C GLY A 190 -69.38 -43.18 33.28
N VAL A 191 -68.31 -43.30 34.09
CA VAL A 191 -68.38 -43.63 35.52
C VAL A 191 -67.70 -42.56 36.34
N THR A 192 -68.36 -42.09 37.39
CA THR A 192 -67.74 -41.19 38.37
C THR A 192 -66.80 -42.00 39.25
N GLY A 193 -65.54 -41.59 39.35
CA GLY A 193 -64.56 -42.31 40.15
C GLY A 193 -63.34 -41.48 40.51
N GLU A 194 -62.40 -42.14 41.17
CA GLU A 194 -61.19 -41.53 41.70
C GLU A 194 -59.96 -41.95 40.90
N VAL A 195 -59.08 -40.97 40.67
CA VAL A 195 -57.86 -41.11 39.88
C VAL A 195 -56.68 -40.67 40.72
N ALA A 196 -55.61 -41.45 40.78
CA ALA A 196 -54.45 -41.13 41.62
C ALA A 196 -53.74 -39.86 41.13
N VAL A 197 -52.99 -39.21 42.03
CA VAL A 197 -52.14 -38.07 41.70
C VAL A 197 -51.22 -38.44 40.51
N PRO A 198 -51.21 -37.66 39.42
CA PRO A 198 -50.36 -37.95 38.27
C PRO A 198 -48.88 -37.88 38.66
N GLN A 199 -48.07 -38.70 37.98
CA GLN A 199 -46.63 -38.80 38.19
C GLN A 199 -45.89 -38.52 36.89
N LEU A 200 -44.81 -37.73 36.97
CA LEU A 200 -43.87 -37.56 35.87
C LEU A 200 -42.92 -38.76 35.89
N ILE A 201 -43.04 -39.70 34.94
CA ILE A 201 -42.16 -40.88 34.88
C ILE A 201 -40.77 -40.47 34.40
N GLN A 202 -40.74 -39.75 33.28
CA GLN A 202 -39.52 -39.43 32.57
C GLN A 202 -39.58 -37.99 32.07
N LEU A 203 -38.44 -37.30 32.22
CA LEU A 203 -38.15 -36.05 31.56
C LEU A 203 -36.79 -36.21 30.86
N GLN A 204 -36.74 -35.73 29.62
CA GLN A 204 -35.63 -35.84 28.69
C GLN A 204 -35.39 -34.44 28.11
N HIS A 205 -34.12 -34.04 27.95
CA HIS A 205 -33.73 -32.77 27.38
C HIS A 205 -32.80 -32.98 26.20
N LYS A 206 -33.20 -32.43 25.07
CA LYS A 206 -32.45 -32.37 23.83
C LYS A 206 -31.89 -30.96 23.70
N LYS A 207 -30.63 -30.80 24.11
CA LYS A 207 -29.89 -29.54 24.06
C LYS A 207 -29.73 -29.10 22.59
N PRO A 208 -29.94 -27.81 22.25
CA PRO A 208 -29.87 -27.33 20.87
C PRO A 208 -28.48 -27.51 20.25
N ASP A 209 -27.42 -27.47 21.06
CA ASP A 209 -26.02 -27.52 20.60
C ASP A 209 -25.47 -28.94 20.37
N LEU A 210 -26.14 -29.98 20.90
CA LEU A 210 -25.66 -31.38 20.87
C LEU A 210 -26.45 -32.29 19.89
N GLY A 211 -27.31 -31.69 19.07
CA GLY A 211 -28.05 -32.38 18.01
C GLY A 211 -29.12 -33.34 18.54
N ALA A 212 -29.05 -34.62 18.17
CA ALA A 212 -30.06 -35.62 18.52
C ALA A 212 -29.80 -36.31 19.88
N THR A 213 -28.72 -35.97 20.61
CA THR A 213 -28.45 -36.60 21.90
C THR A 213 -29.43 -36.12 22.96
N VAL A 214 -30.10 -37.07 23.61
CA VAL A 214 -31.01 -36.81 24.71
C VAL A 214 -30.30 -37.05 26.04
N VAL A 215 -30.43 -36.11 26.97
CA VAL A 215 -29.84 -36.14 28.31
C VAL A 215 -30.95 -36.05 29.35
N GLN A 216 -30.79 -36.64 30.52
CA GLN A 216 -31.72 -36.42 31.64
C GLN A 216 -31.46 -35.03 32.24
N PRO A 217 -32.43 -34.09 32.20
CA PRO A 217 -32.22 -32.74 32.72
C PRO A 217 -32.24 -32.72 34.24
N ARG A 218 -31.52 -31.74 34.80
CA ARG A 218 -31.74 -31.30 36.18
C ARG A 218 -32.92 -30.33 36.19
N PHE A 219 -33.80 -30.50 37.17
CA PHE A 219 -34.91 -29.59 37.43
C PHE A 219 -35.22 -29.58 38.93
N ALA A 220 -35.76 -28.47 39.43
CA ALA A 220 -35.99 -28.26 40.86
C ALA A 220 -37.20 -29.04 41.39
N GLY A 221 -38.18 -29.32 40.53
CA GLY A 221 -39.31 -30.18 40.85
C GLY A 221 -40.44 -30.12 39.83
N ALA A 222 -41.33 -31.11 39.91
CA ALA A 222 -42.58 -31.14 39.15
C ALA A 222 -43.75 -31.12 40.14
N SER A 223 -44.71 -30.24 39.93
CA SER A 223 -45.95 -30.19 40.72
C SER A 223 -47.15 -30.08 39.82
N PHE A 224 -48.23 -30.78 40.16
CA PHE A 224 -49.45 -30.81 39.38
C PHE A 224 -50.53 -29.95 40.03
N SER A 225 -51.38 -29.31 39.23
CA SER A 225 -52.64 -28.70 39.69
C SER A 225 -53.78 -29.00 38.72
N LEU A 226 -55.01 -29.09 39.22
CA LEU A 226 -56.21 -29.24 38.40
C LEU A 226 -56.80 -27.86 38.11
N GLU A 227 -56.87 -27.49 36.82
CA GLU A 227 -57.42 -26.21 36.37
C GLU A 227 -58.89 -26.09 36.80
N GLY A 228 -59.22 -25.04 37.55
CA GLY A 228 -60.58 -24.79 38.04
C GLY A 228 -61.14 -25.80 39.06
N GLY A 229 -60.33 -26.76 39.56
CA GLY A 229 -60.79 -27.80 40.50
C GLY A 229 -61.02 -27.33 41.94
N GLY A 230 -60.53 -26.14 42.31
CA GLY A 230 -60.59 -25.63 43.68
C GLY A 230 -61.94 -25.03 44.06
N LYS A 231 -62.18 -24.91 45.37
CA LYS A 231 -63.23 -24.01 45.89
C LYS A 231 -62.95 -22.60 45.36
N GLU A 232 -63.97 -21.93 44.82
CA GLU A 232 -63.89 -20.65 44.08
C GLU A 232 -63.30 -20.72 42.66
N GLY A 233 -63.10 -21.90 42.06
CA GLY A 233 -62.62 -22.02 40.67
C GLY A 233 -61.14 -21.66 40.48
N LYS A 234 -60.38 -21.56 41.56
CA LYS A 234 -58.91 -21.48 41.55
C LYS A 234 -58.30 -22.85 41.25
N ASP A 235 -57.08 -22.89 40.73
CA ASP A 235 -56.37 -24.13 40.45
C ASP A 235 -56.10 -24.92 41.75
N GLN A 236 -56.51 -26.19 41.77
CA GLN A 236 -56.30 -27.06 42.93
C GLN A 236 -54.94 -27.72 42.83
N VAL A 237 -53.99 -27.31 43.66
CA VAL A 237 -52.66 -27.95 43.72
C VAL A 237 -52.79 -29.39 44.24
N LEU A 238 -52.36 -30.34 43.42
CA LEU A 238 -52.30 -31.77 43.72
C LEU A 238 -50.95 -32.05 44.40
N ALA A 239 -50.83 -31.67 45.67
CA ALA A 239 -49.68 -32.04 46.49
C ALA A 239 -49.57 -33.58 46.59
N ALA A 240 -48.36 -34.10 46.72
CA ALA A 240 -48.06 -35.54 46.64
C ALA A 240 -48.57 -36.39 47.84
N ALA A 241 -49.53 -35.88 48.62
CA ALA A 241 -50.12 -36.53 49.78
C ALA A 241 -51.56 -36.98 49.47
N GLU A 242 -51.73 -38.30 49.25
CA GLU A 242 -52.97 -39.11 49.37
C GLU A 242 -54.25 -38.68 48.62
N GLY A 243 -54.28 -37.51 47.97
CA GLY A 243 -55.47 -36.98 47.32
C GLY A 243 -55.75 -37.61 45.96
N ALA A 244 -56.69 -38.56 45.91
CA ALA A 244 -57.26 -38.98 44.64
C ALA A 244 -58.14 -37.85 44.05
N VAL A 245 -58.01 -37.60 42.75
CA VAL A 245 -58.80 -36.64 42.00
C VAL A 245 -60.12 -37.29 41.61
N ARG A 246 -61.23 -36.75 42.09
CA ARG A 246 -62.58 -37.21 41.72
C ARG A 246 -62.94 -36.68 40.33
N VAL A 247 -63.12 -37.57 39.37
CA VAL A 247 -63.55 -37.26 38.01
C VAL A 247 -65.00 -37.70 37.85
N ALA A 248 -65.86 -36.79 37.39
CA ALA A 248 -67.26 -37.09 37.10
C ALA A 248 -67.41 -37.99 35.86
N ALA A 249 -68.48 -38.77 35.81
CA ALA A 249 -68.86 -39.56 34.64
C ALA A 249 -68.92 -38.70 33.36
N ASN A 250 -68.20 -39.10 32.30
CA ASN A 250 -68.00 -38.33 31.07
C ASN A 250 -67.35 -36.95 31.23
N GLY A 251 -66.86 -36.63 32.43
CA GLY A 251 -66.26 -35.35 32.77
C GLY A 251 -64.92 -35.12 32.08
N SER A 252 -64.60 -33.86 31.83
CA SER A 252 -63.31 -33.42 31.30
C SER A 252 -62.66 -32.41 32.25
N GLY A 253 -61.34 -32.46 32.36
CA GLY A 253 -60.56 -31.49 33.13
C GLY A 253 -59.21 -31.22 32.47
N THR A 254 -58.55 -30.14 32.88
CA THR A 254 -57.19 -29.85 32.42
C THR A 254 -56.23 -29.97 33.60
N LEU A 255 -55.28 -30.87 33.47
CA LEU A 255 -54.18 -31.01 34.42
C LEU A 255 -53.06 -30.04 34.01
N LEU A 256 -52.64 -29.17 34.92
CA LEU A 256 -51.50 -28.28 34.74
C LEU A 256 -50.27 -28.92 35.40
N LEU A 257 -49.27 -29.29 34.60
CA LEU A 257 -47.96 -29.70 35.08
C LEU A 257 -47.05 -28.48 35.14
N HIS A 258 -46.69 -28.06 36.35
CA HIS A 258 -45.69 -27.01 36.58
C HIS A 258 -44.32 -27.69 36.74
N LEU A 259 -43.45 -27.50 35.75
CA LEU A 259 -42.04 -27.86 35.82
C LEU A 259 -41.27 -26.66 36.33
N ARG A 260 -40.53 -26.81 37.43
CA ARG A 260 -39.69 -25.74 37.99
C ARG A 260 -38.21 -26.03 37.79
N GLY A 261 -37.45 -24.98 37.49
CA GLY A 261 -35.99 -25.05 37.48
C GLY A 261 -35.35 -25.79 36.30
N LEU A 262 -35.98 -25.77 35.12
CA LEU A 262 -35.43 -26.37 33.90
C LEU A 262 -34.07 -25.74 33.52
N GLU A 263 -33.08 -26.58 33.19
CA GLU A 263 -31.69 -26.20 32.91
C GLU A 263 -31.49 -25.69 31.47
N GLY A 264 -31.93 -24.46 31.21
CA GLY A 264 -31.64 -23.72 29.98
C GLY A 264 -32.46 -24.12 28.74
N PRO A 265 -32.16 -23.53 27.57
CA PRO A 265 -32.96 -23.68 26.36
C PRO A 265 -32.82 -25.06 25.71
N GLY A 266 -33.85 -25.44 24.93
CA GLY A 266 -33.90 -26.70 24.21
C GLY A 266 -35.30 -27.33 24.18
N GLU A 267 -35.37 -28.54 23.66
CA GLU A 267 -36.58 -29.35 23.62
C GLU A 267 -36.59 -30.32 24.80
N TYR A 268 -37.60 -30.21 25.65
CA TYR A 268 -37.85 -31.12 26.76
C TYR A 268 -39.01 -32.03 26.40
N THR A 269 -38.78 -33.34 26.40
CA THR A 269 -39.82 -34.35 26.17
C THR A 269 -40.05 -35.11 27.46
N GLY A 270 -41.29 -35.45 27.78
CA GLY A 270 -41.58 -36.20 29.01
C GLY A 270 -42.87 -36.98 28.92
N THR A 271 -43.08 -37.87 29.90
CA THR A 271 -44.28 -38.70 30.00
C THR A 271 -44.92 -38.54 31.37
N VAL A 272 -46.19 -38.12 31.38
CA VAL A 272 -47.02 -38.11 32.59
C VAL A 272 -47.85 -39.38 32.61
N ARG A 273 -47.83 -40.08 33.74
CA ARG A 273 -48.68 -41.23 34.01
C ARG A 273 -49.77 -40.87 35.00
N LEU A 274 -50.99 -41.19 34.62
CA LEU A 274 -52.18 -41.04 35.43
C LEU A 274 -52.67 -42.45 35.79
N ALA A 275 -52.52 -42.85 37.05
CA ALA A 275 -52.93 -44.17 37.51
C ALA A 275 -54.39 -44.14 37.99
N VAL A 276 -55.19 -45.11 37.56
CA VAL A 276 -56.53 -45.37 38.11
C VAL A 276 -56.40 -46.54 39.10
N PRO A 277 -56.82 -46.42 40.37
CA PRO A 277 -56.56 -47.44 41.40
C PRO A 277 -57.03 -48.86 41.06
N GLN A 278 -58.06 -49.00 40.22
CA GLN A 278 -58.63 -50.28 39.78
C GLN A 278 -58.49 -50.49 38.25
N GLY A 279 -57.75 -49.63 37.54
CA GLY A 279 -57.74 -49.55 36.09
C GLY A 279 -56.36 -49.55 35.45
N VAL A 280 -56.33 -49.50 34.13
CA VAL A 280 -55.08 -49.37 33.36
C VAL A 280 -54.57 -47.94 33.50
N ALA A 281 -53.34 -47.77 33.96
CA ALA A 281 -52.70 -46.46 34.02
C ALA A 281 -52.45 -45.92 32.60
N VAL A 282 -52.71 -44.63 32.40
CA VAL A 282 -52.60 -43.98 31.08
C VAL A 282 -51.41 -43.05 31.06
N GLU A 283 -50.56 -43.21 30.05
CA GLU A 283 -49.33 -42.45 29.86
C GLU A 283 -49.50 -41.49 28.69
N GLN A 284 -49.24 -40.20 28.92
CA GLN A 284 -49.32 -39.15 27.90
C GLN A 284 -47.93 -38.52 27.70
N PRO A 285 -47.36 -38.59 26.49
CA PRO A 285 -46.17 -37.82 26.15
C PRO A 285 -46.52 -36.34 26.00
N PHE A 286 -45.62 -35.47 26.44
CA PHE A 286 -45.72 -34.03 26.24
C PHE A 286 -44.36 -33.46 25.82
N THR A 287 -44.38 -32.27 25.21
CA THR A 287 -43.18 -31.53 24.85
C THR A 287 -43.24 -30.10 25.37
N VAL A 288 -42.08 -29.60 25.82
CA VAL A 288 -41.89 -28.22 26.26
C VAL A 288 -40.68 -27.67 25.54
N TRP A 289 -40.85 -26.54 24.87
CA TRP A 289 -39.77 -25.82 24.23
C TRP A 289 -39.36 -24.64 25.09
N VAL A 290 -38.11 -24.64 25.54
CA VAL A 290 -37.52 -23.53 26.30
C VAL A 290 -36.65 -22.72 25.35
N ARG A 291 -36.93 -21.42 25.23
CA ARG A 291 -36.12 -20.48 24.42
C ARG A 291 -35.51 -19.36 25.26
N THR A 292 -34.43 -18.78 24.77
CA THR A 292 -33.86 -17.53 25.26
C THR A 292 -34.54 -16.34 24.54
N PRO A 293 -34.67 -15.15 25.15
CA PRO A 293 -35.24 -13.97 24.50
C PRO A 293 -34.38 -13.52 23.32
N TRP A 294 -35.02 -13.26 22.18
CA TRP A 294 -34.39 -12.83 20.93
C TRP A 294 -33.45 -11.60 21.08
N LEU A 295 -33.72 -10.75 22.08
CA LEU A 295 -32.91 -9.58 22.40
C LEU A 295 -31.46 -9.95 22.76
N TRP A 296 -31.23 -11.13 23.35
CA TRP A 296 -29.89 -11.65 23.62
C TRP A 296 -29.13 -11.92 22.31
N GLY A 297 -29.81 -12.44 21.29
CA GLY A 297 -29.23 -12.65 19.96
C GLY A 297 -28.90 -11.32 19.27
N ALA A 298 -29.80 -10.34 19.39
CA ALA A 298 -29.58 -8.98 18.88
C ALA A 298 -28.33 -8.33 19.51
N LEU A 299 -28.16 -8.45 20.83
CA LEU A 299 -27.00 -7.93 21.55
C LEU A 299 -25.69 -8.61 21.15
N LEU A 300 -25.69 -9.93 20.96
CA LEU A 300 -24.51 -10.66 20.49
C LEU A 300 -24.11 -10.27 19.06
N ILE A 301 -25.09 -10.10 18.15
CA ILE A 301 -24.84 -9.57 16.80
C ILE A 301 -24.26 -8.15 16.87
N ALA A 302 -24.83 -7.27 17.70
CA ALA A 302 -24.32 -5.91 17.86
C ALA A 302 -22.88 -5.89 18.45
N ALA A 303 -22.59 -6.72 19.44
CA ALA A 303 -21.25 -6.86 20.01
C ALA A 303 -20.23 -7.38 18.97
N GLY A 304 -20.65 -8.31 18.12
CA GLY A 304 -19.85 -8.78 16.98
C GLY A 304 -19.54 -7.65 16.00
N ALA A 305 -20.54 -6.86 15.60
CA ALA A 305 -20.39 -5.75 14.66
C ALA A 305 -19.45 -4.66 15.19
N VAL A 306 -19.61 -4.26 16.46
CA VAL A 306 -18.71 -3.31 17.14
C VAL A 306 -17.28 -3.85 17.21
N SER A 307 -17.10 -5.14 17.51
CA SER A 307 -15.78 -5.79 17.54
C SER A 307 -15.12 -5.81 16.16
N SER A 308 -15.87 -6.13 15.10
CA SER A 308 -15.41 -6.10 13.71
C SER A 308 -15.01 -4.69 13.26
N TYR A 309 -15.80 -3.67 13.62
CA TYR A 309 -15.44 -2.28 13.41
C TYR A 309 -14.15 -1.90 14.16
N GLY A 310 -13.97 -2.32 15.41
CA GLY A 310 -12.73 -2.13 16.17
C GLY A 310 -11.50 -2.73 15.48
N VAL A 311 -11.62 -3.95 14.94
CA VAL A 311 -10.52 -4.59 14.18
C VAL A 311 -10.25 -3.84 12.87
N ARG A 312 -11.28 -3.38 12.14
CA ARG A 312 -11.12 -2.55 10.93
C ARG A 312 -10.44 -1.23 11.26
N LEU A 313 -10.89 -0.52 12.29
CA LEU A 313 -10.30 0.73 12.75
C LEU A 313 -8.82 0.55 13.14
N TYR A 314 -8.48 -0.52 13.86
CA TYR A 314 -7.10 -0.85 14.21
C TYR A 314 -6.24 -1.12 12.97
N THR A 315 -6.70 -2.01 12.07
CA THR A 315 -5.94 -2.44 10.88
C THR A 315 -5.80 -1.33 9.84
N GLN A 316 -6.82 -0.52 9.63
CA GLN A 316 -6.84 0.52 8.59
C GLN A 316 -6.31 1.88 9.05
N SER A 317 -6.38 2.21 10.35
CA SER A 317 -6.01 3.54 10.84
C SER A 317 -4.86 3.57 11.87
N ILE A 318 -4.78 2.59 12.78
CA ILE A 318 -3.78 2.60 13.87
C ILE A 318 -2.47 1.96 13.41
N ARG A 319 -2.54 0.75 12.85
CA ARG A 319 -1.36 0.00 12.37
C ARG A 319 -0.51 0.77 11.34
N PRO A 320 -1.05 1.35 10.26
CA PRO A 320 -0.22 2.09 9.29
C PRO A 320 0.42 3.32 9.91
N ARG A 321 -0.27 4.08 10.79
CA ARG A 321 0.35 5.22 11.49
C ARG A 321 1.51 4.80 12.39
N ALA A 322 1.38 3.67 13.10
CA ALA A 322 2.49 3.14 13.91
C ALA A 322 3.72 2.81 13.05
N GLN A 323 3.51 2.19 11.88
CA GLN A 323 4.57 1.89 10.90
C GLN A 323 5.20 3.17 10.31
N GLN A 324 4.38 4.16 9.95
CA GLN A 324 4.83 5.47 9.45
C GLN A 324 5.65 6.23 10.50
N LEU A 325 5.21 6.26 11.77
CA LEU A 325 5.96 6.86 12.87
C LEU A 325 7.28 6.13 13.14
N GLN A 326 7.31 4.80 13.00
CA GLN A 326 8.55 4.03 13.13
C GLN A 326 9.53 4.36 11.99
N ARG A 327 9.06 4.41 10.73
CA ARG A 327 9.88 4.81 9.57
C ARG A 327 10.42 6.23 9.74
N ALA A 328 9.57 7.18 10.12
CA ALA A 328 9.97 8.57 10.37
C ALA A 328 11.08 8.68 11.44
N ARG A 329 10.97 7.92 12.54
CA ARG A 329 12.01 7.86 13.58
C ARG A 329 13.32 7.26 13.07
N VAL A 330 13.27 6.21 12.25
CA VAL A 330 14.49 5.60 11.66
C VAL A 330 15.18 6.57 10.70
N LEU A 331 14.43 7.28 9.85
CA LEU A 331 14.99 8.33 8.98
C LEU A 331 15.61 9.47 9.79
N TRP A 332 14.94 9.91 10.86
CA TRP A 332 15.45 10.94 11.77
C TRP A 332 16.73 10.51 12.51
N GLN A 333 16.81 9.26 12.96
CA GLN A 333 18.00 8.70 13.59
C GLN A 333 19.16 8.64 12.59
N ARG A 334 18.92 8.14 11.37
CA ARG A 334 19.94 8.10 10.30
C ARG A 334 20.41 9.50 9.90
N ALA A 335 19.51 10.48 9.79
CA ALA A 335 19.87 11.87 9.54
C ALA A 335 20.71 12.48 10.68
N SER A 336 20.41 12.14 11.93
CA SER A 336 21.18 12.60 13.09
C SER A 336 22.59 11.99 13.12
N VAL A 337 22.72 10.69 12.86
CA VAL A 337 24.03 10.02 12.76
C VAL A 337 24.84 10.56 11.58
N LEU A 338 24.21 10.82 10.42
CA LEU A 338 24.90 11.41 9.26
C LEU A 338 25.35 12.86 9.50
N LEU A 339 24.74 13.59 10.44
CA LEU A 339 25.13 14.95 10.84
C LEU A 339 26.29 14.97 11.85
N GLU A 340 26.53 13.88 12.59
CA GLU A 340 27.63 13.77 13.53
C GLU A 340 28.97 13.62 12.77
N GLY A 341 29.94 14.49 13.08
CA GLY A 341 31.26 14.49 12.43
C GLY A 341 31.35 15.20 11.08
N GLN A 342 30.28 15.85 10.60
CA GLN A 342 30.32 16.64 9.36
C GLN A 342 30.76 18.08 9.58
N GLY A 343 31.38 18.69 8.55
CA GLY A 343 31.73 20.11 8.54
C GLY A 343 30.51 21.04 8.40
N ASP A 344 30.69 22.33 8.71
CA ASP A 344 29.58 23.29 8.86
C ASP A 344 28.68 23.44 7.62
N ALA A 345 29.23 23.34 6.40
CA ALA A 345 28.45 23.40 5.17
C ALA A 345 27.49 22.21 5.07
N ALA A 346 28.01 21.00 5.23
CA ALA A 346 27.22 19.76 5.25
C ALA A 346 26.21 19.74 6.40
N ARG A 347 26.60 20.26 7.57
CA ARG A 347 25.73 20.38 8.73
C ARG A 347 24.52 21.28 8.47
N LYS A 348 24.69 22.41 7.76
CA LYS A 348 23.58 23.30 7.36
C LYS A 348 22.58 22.58 6.44
N VAL A 349 23.07 21.96 5.37
CA VAL A 349 22.21 21.23 4.41
C VAL A 349 21.46 20.07 5.10
N GLY A 350 22.17 19.26 5.91
CA GLY A 350 21.54 18.15 6.62
C GLY A 350 20.55 18.57 7.71
N LEU A 351 20.72 19.75 8.33
CA LEU A 351 19.74 20.31 9.26
C LEU A 351 18.44 20.73 8.56
N GLU A 352 18.49 21.20 7.31
CA GLU A 352 17.29 21.50 6.51
C GLU A 352 16.54 20.22 6.11
N VAL A 353 17.26 19.18 5.64
CA VAL A 353 16.70 17.85 5.35
C VAL A 353 16.07 17.24 6.61
N ARG A 354 16.78 17.27 7.74
CA ARG A 354 16.26 16.82 9.04
C ARG A 354 15.05 17.62 9.49
N GLY A 355 15.06 18.95 9.34
CA GLY A 355 13.93 19.82 9.67
C GLY A 355 12.66 19.47 8.92
N ARG A 356 12.78 19.06 7.64
CA ARG A 356 11.64 18.55 6.86
C ARG A 356 11.15 17.19 7.39
N ILE A 357 12.04 16.25 7.70
CA ILE A 357 11.67 14.96 8.33
C ILE A 357 10.97 15.19 9.69
N ASP A 358 11.50 16.11 10.51
CA ASP A 358 10.92 16.53 11.79
C ASP A 358 9.51 17.14 11.61
N ALA A 359 9.25 17.87 10.52
CA ALA A 359 7.93 18.43 10.19
C ALA A 359 6.88 17.38 9.79
N VAL A 360 7.29 16.20 9.29
CA VAL A 360 6.37 15.10 8.94
C VAL A 360 5.85 14.39 10.21
N ILE A 361 6.67 14.28 11.27
CA ILE A 361 6.30 13.60 12.53
C ILE A 361 5.02 14.16 13.18
N PRO A 362 4.84 15.50 13.39
CA PRO A 362 3.61 16.04 13.96
C PRO A 362 2.41 15.91 13.00
N ARG A 363 2.63 15.93 11.67
CA ARG A 363 1.56 15.69 10.67
C ARG A 363 0.98 14.28 10.79
N ILE A 364 1.84 13.26 10.92
CA ILE A 364 1.42 11.86 11.14
C ILE A 364 0.66 11.71 12.47
N ARG A 365 1.06 12.44 13.53
CA ARG A 365 0.37 12.40 14.83
C ARG A 365 -0.99 13.12 14.81
N GLY A 366 -1.10 14.24 14.10
CA GLY A 366 -2.29 15.10 14.14
C GLY A 366 -3.42 14.73 13.18
N SER A 367 -3.13 14.09 12.05
CA SER A 367 -4.10 13.92 10.96
C SER A 367 -4.62 12.49 10.81
N VAL A 368 -5.94 12.29 10.94
CA VAL A 368 -6.58 10.99 10.73
C VAL A 368 -6.54 10.53 9.26
N ARG A 369 -6.67 11.48 8.31
CA ARG A 369 -6.68 11.23 6.86
C ARG A 369 -5.31 11.42 6.17
N GLY A 370 -4.33 12.01 6.86
CA GLY A 370 -3.03 12.36 6.28
C GLY A 370 -2.10 11.19 5.94
N SER A 371 -2.48 9.93 6.22
CA SER A 371 -1.56 8.78 6.09
C SER A 371 -0.99 8.60 4.68
N ARG A 372 -1.80 8.75 3.62
CA ARG A 372 -1.32 8.62 2.23
C ARG A 372 -0.38 9.76 1.81
N ALA A 373 -0.68 11.00 2.23
CA ALA A 373 0.20 12.14 1.98
C ALA A 373 1.53 11.99 2.74
N ALA A 374 1.47 11.51 3.98
CA ALA A 374 2.64 11.23 4.79
C ALA A 374 3.53 10.12 4.22
N ASP A 375 2.99 9.08 3.58
CA ASP A 375 3.83 8.08 2.87
C ASP A 375 4.62 8.73 1.73
N GLY A 376 4.01 9.63 0.95
CA GLY A 376 4.70 10.40 -0.09
C GLY A 376 5.80 11.31 0.49
N GLU A 377 5.50 12.04 1.56
CA GLU A 377 6.48 12.88 2.28
C GLU A 377 7.62 12.06 2.91
N LEU A 378 7.35 10.84 3.39
CA LEU A 378 8.37 9.94 3.94
C LEU A 378 9.26 9.33 2.85
N MET A 379 8.70 8.89 1.72
CA MET A 379 9.48 8.40 0.57
C MET A 379 10.40 9.50 0.01
N ARG A 380 9.86 10.72 -0.10
CA ARG A 380 10.62 11.93 -0.44
C ARG A 380 11.76 12.17 0.56
N GLY A 381 11.46 12.16 1.87
CA GLY A 381 12.47 12.34 2.92
C GLY A 381 13.55 11.25 2.92
N GLU A 382 13.22 10.02 2.53
CA GLU A 382 14.20 8.96 2.33
C GLU A 382 15.11 9.22 1.12
N SER A 383 14.57 9.66 -0.02
CA SER A 383 15.38 10.02 -1.20
C SER A 383 16.23 11.28 -0.98
N GLU A 384 15.72 12.30 -0.29
CA GLU A 384 16.52 13.45 0.15
C GLU A 384 17.67 13.02 1.08
N LEU A 385 17.43 12.08 2.00
CA LEU A 385 18.47 11.56 2.89
C LEU A 385 19.53 10.73 2.16
N ARG A 386 19.12 9.89 1.19
CA ARG A 386 20.04 9.13 0.33
C ARG A 386 20.88 10.04 -0.57
N LEU A 387 20.29 11.13 -1.09
CA LEU A 387 20.99 12.16 -1.86
C LEU A 387 21.98 12.92 -0.97
N PHE A 388 21.60 13.31 0.24
CA PHE A 388 22.49 13.95 1.21
C PHE A 388 23.68 13.06 1.59
N GLU A 389 23.48 11.76 1.77
CA GLU A 389 24.55 10.80 2.04
C GLU A 389 25.56 10.71 0.88
N ALA A 390 25.08 10.58 -0.36
CA ALA A 390 25.94 10.57 -1.55
C ALA A 390 26.66 11.92 -1.75
N TRP A 391 25.96 13.03 -1.50
CA TRP A 391 26.50 14.38 -1.53
C TRP A 391 27.61 14.58 -0.50
N CYS A 392 27.46 14.07 0.74
CA CYS A 392 28.52 14.16 1.76
C CYS A 392 29.80 13.42 1.36
N VAL A 393 29.67 12.24 0.75
CA VAL A 393 30.83 11.47 0.24
C VAL A 393 31.51 12.22 -0.90
N CYS A 394 30.75 12.61 -1.92
CA CYS A 394 31.28 13.37 -3.06
C CYS A 394 31.89 14.72 -2.62
N ALA A 395 31.28 15.41 -1.64
CA ALA A 395 31.82 16.63 -1.07
C ALA A 395 33.16 16.40 -0.38
N LYS A 396 33.28 15.36 0.45
CA LYS A 396 34.52 15.03 1.14
C LYS A 396 35.65 14.73 0.15
N ASP A 397 35.37 13.94 -0.89
CA ASP A 397 36.35 13.59 -1.92
C ASP A 397 36.74 14.82 -2.75
N LEU A 398 35.78 15.68 -3.13
CA LEU A 398 36.03 16.91 -3.87
C LEU A 398 36.79 17.97 -3.05
N HIS A 399 36.57 18.02 -1.73
CA HIS A 399 37.27 18.96 -0.83
C HIS A 399 38.69 18.49 -0.49
N ALA A 400 38.98 17.19 -0.54
CA ALA A 400 40.35 16.65 -0.46
C ALA A 400 41.22 17.06 -1.67
N LEU A 401 40.59 17.37 -2.81
CA LEU A 401 41.23 17.93 -4.00
C LEU A 401 41.47 19.45 -3.85
N PRO A 402 42.60 19.97 -4.36
CA PRO A 402 42.85 21.40 -4.44
C PRO A 402 41.91 22.06 -5.45
N SER A 403 41.69 23.36 -5.30
CA SER A 403 40.75 24.15 -6.11
C SER A 403 40.89 23.93 -7.61
N GLU A 404 42.11 23.95 -8.16
CA GLU A 404 42.35 23.83 -9.61
C GLU A 404 42.06 22.43 -10.18
N MET A 405 42.09 21.37 -9.36
CA MET A 405 41.90 19.98 -9.81
C MET A 405 40.47 19.48 -9.59
N ARG A 406 39.58 20.30 -9.02
CA ARG A 406 38.17 19.94 -8.83
C ARG A 406 37.49 19.83 -10.21
N PRO A 407 36.95 18.66 -10.59
CA PRO A 407 36.24 18.55 -11.86
C PRO A 407 35.05 19.50 -11.87
N THR A 408 34.92 20.31 -12.92
CA THR A 408 33.81 21.28 -13.07
C THR A 408 32.46 20.57 -13.05
N GLN A 409 32.35 19.43 -13.75
CA GLN A 409 31.17 18.57 -13.77
C GLN A 409 30.78 18.04 -12.38
N ALA A 410 31.77 17.64 -11.56
CA ALA A 410 31.51 17.16 -10.20
C ALA A 410 31.11 18.32 -9.27
N SER A 411 31.79 19.45 -9.39
CA SER A 411 31.49 20.66 -8.63
C SER A 411 30.08 21.19 -8.94
N GLN A 412 29.67 21.15 -10.20
CA GLN A 412 28.34 21.57 -10.64
C GLN A 412 27.24 20.62 -10.16
N ALA A 413 27.38 19.31 -10.35
CA ALA A 413 26.40 18.33 -9.86
C ALA A 413 26.25 18.38 -8.33
N LEU A 414 27.33 18.65 -7.61
CA LEU A 414 27.32 18.82 -6.16
C LEU A 414 26.58 20.10 -5.73
N ALA A 415 26.74 21.20 -6.47
CA ALA A 415 25.99 22.44 -6.26
C ALA A 415 24.49 22.29 -6.61
N ASP A 416 24.17 21.59 -7.70
CA ASP A 416 22.79 21.30 -8.11
C ASP A 416 22.06 20.41 -7.11
N ALA A 417 22.75 19.41 -6.55
CA ALA A 417 22.22 18.56 -5.49
C ALA A 417 22.08 19.32 -4.16
N GLU A 418 23.03 20.21 -3.82
CA GLU A 418 22.91 21.10 -2.66
C GLU A 418 21.68 22.03 -2.79
N ALA A 419 21.49 22.65 -3.96
CA ALA A 419 20.33 23.49 -4.23
C ALA A 419 19.01 22.72 -4.06
N SER A 420 18.92 21.50 -4.60
CA SER A 420 17.76 20.62 -4.43
C SER A 420 17.49 20.26 -2.96
N LEU A 421 18.55 19.89 -2.22
CA LEU A 421 18.48 19.56 -0.79
C LEU A 421 18.12 20.77 0.09
N ARG A 422 18.42 21.99 -0.34
CA ARG A 422 17.96 23.20 0.37
C ARG A 422 16.49 23.53 0.06
N VAL A 423 16.10 23.54 -1.21
CA VAL A 423 14.74 23.91 -1.66
C VAL A 423 13.67 22.96 -1.11
N GLY A 424 13.93 21.65 -1.03
CA GLY A 424 13.06 20.69 -0.34
C GLY A 424 11.67 20.45 -0.95
N ASN A 425 11.39 21.01 -2.13
CA ASN A 425 10.16 20.82 -2.91
C ASN A 425 10.38 20.17 -4.29
N VAL A 426 11.62 19.73 -4.59
CA VAL A 426 12.01 19.07 -5.84
C VAL A 426 11.23 17.75 -6.06
N PRO A 427 10.80 17.38 -7.29
CA PRO A 427 10.17 16.09 -7.58
C PRO A 427 11.04 14.87 -7.24
N LEU A 428 10.42 13.73 -6.95
CA LEU A 428 11.13 12.51 -6.51
C LEU A 428 12.07 12.00 -7.61
N GLU A 429 11.60 12.04 -8.86
CA GLU A 429 12.30 11.61 -10.06
C GLU A 429 13.62 12.38 -10.24
N ARG A 430 13.60 13.69 -9.98
CA ARG A 430 14.78 14.56 -10.09
C ARG A 430 15.77 14.32 -8.94
N LEU A 431 15.30 13.98 -7.74
CA LEU A 431 16.18 13.58 -6.64
C LEU A 431 16.88 12.24 -6.93
N GLU A 432 16.17 11.28 -7.56
CA GLU A 432 16.74 10.00 -7.95
C GLU A 432 17.70 10.11 -9.13
N GLU A 433 17.42 10.99 -10.10
CA GLU A 433 18.33 11.34 -11.19
C GLU A 433 19.64 11.95 -10.63
N GLN A 434 19.55 12.97 -9.77
CA GLN A 434 20.72 13.58 -9.13
C GLN A 434 21.50 12.59 -8.24
N LEU A 435 20.81 11.65 -7.58
CA LEU A 435 21.46 10.59 -6.80
C LEU A 435 22.23 9.62 -7.71
N LYS A 436 21.67 9.30 -8.87
CA LYS A 436 22.33 8.46 -9.88
C LYS A 436 23.54 9.18 -10.47
N ASP A 437 23.42 10.47 -10.77
CA ASP A 437 24.52 11.28 -11.32
C ASP A 437 25.66 11.40 -10.31
N LEU A 438 25.39 11.78 -9.05
CA LEU A 438 26.42 11.84 -8.00
C LEU A 438 27.09 10.49 -7.71
N ARG A 439 26.36 9.38 -7.80
CA ARG A 439 26.94 8.03 -7.65
C ARG A 439 27.71 7.56 -8.89
N GLY A 440 27.35 8.04 -10.07
CA GLY A 440 28.07 7.79 -11.32
C GLY A 440 29.34 8.61 -11.45
N GLN A 441 29.43 9.75 -10.76
CA GLN A 441 30.63 10.58 -10.71
C GLN A 441 31.73 9.95 -9.83
N ASN A 442 32.57 9.14 -10.47
CA ASN A 442 33.85 8.73 -9.89
C ASN A 442 34.80 9.95 -9.83
N VAL A 443 34.73 10.71 -8.72
CA VAL A 443 35.54 11.92 -8.49
C VAL A 443 37.03 11.64 -8.66
N GLN A 444 37.51 10.45 -8.29
CA GLN A 444 38.91 10.06 -8.43
C GLN A 444 39.32 9.88 -9.90
N GLU A 445 38.47 9.27 -10.73
CA GLU A 445 38.73 9.15 -12.18
C GLU A 445 38.66 10.49 -12.90
N LEU A 446 37.71 11.35 -12.54
CA LEU A 446 37.62 12.70 -13.10
C LEU A 446 38.83 13.56 -12.70
N ALA A 447 39.27 13.49 -11.43
CA ALA A 447 40.48 14.17 -10.97
C ALA A 447 41.75 13.61 -11.64
N ARG A 448 41.82 12.29 -11.84
CA ARG A 448 42.88 11.60 -12.59
C ARG A 448 42.94 12.07 -14.05
N ALA A 449 41.78 12.22 -14.71
CA ALA A 449 41.70 12.75 -16.07
C ALA A 449 42.12 14.23 -16.14
N GLY A 450 41.70 15.06 -15.18
CA GLY A 450 42.12 16.47 -15.07
C GLY A 450 43.62 16.61 -14.85
N LEU A 451 44.19 15.85 -13.91
CA LEU A 451 45.63 15.84 -13.65
C LEU A 451 46.43 15.31 -14.85
N LYS A 452 45.91 14.32 -15.58
CA LYS A 452 46.52 13.85 -16.85
C LYS A 452 46.51 14.92 -17.95
N ALA A 453 45.45 15.71 -18.04
CA ALA A 453 45.39 16.84 -18.99
C ALA A 453 46.41 17.93 -18.62
N LYS A 454 46.51 18.29 -17.33
CA LYS A 454 47.50 19.25 -16.81
C LYS A 454 48.94 18.78 -16.92
N LEU A 455 49.20 17.49 -16.72
CA LEU A 455 50.50 16.85 -17.00
C LEU A 455 50.89 17.05 -18.46
N LYS A 456 50.00 16.74 -19.40
CA LYS A 456 50.25 16.87 -20.83
C LYS A 456 50.47 18.33 -21.25
N GLU A 457 49.72 19.26 -20.67
CA GLU A 457 49.91 20.70 -20.88
C GLU A 457 51.32 21.15 -20.44
N LEU A 458 51.73 20.79 -19.22
CA LEU A 458 53.05 21.10 -18.68
C LEU A 458 54.18 20.42 -19.47
N GLU A 459 53.99 19.18 -19.92
CA GLU A 459 54.93 18.45 -20.79
C GLU A 459 55.12 19.14 -22.15
N THR A 460 54.03 19.65 -22.75
CA THR A 460 54.09 20.45 -23.98
C THR A 460 54.82 21.78 -23.77
N GLN A 461 54.53 22.50 -22.67
CA GLN A 461 55.21 23.74 -22.32
C GLN A 461 56.71 23.53 -22.04
N ALA A 462 57.06 22.47 -21.29
CA ALA A 462 58.44 22.10 -21.01
C ALA A 462 59.22 21.78 -22.30
N ARG A 463 58.66 20.97 -23.22
CA ARG A 463 59.28 20.69 -24.52
C ARG A 463 59.50 21.93 -25.37
N ALA A 464 58.52 22.83 -25.42
CA ALA A 464 58.66 24.10 -26.15
C ALA A 464 59.76 24.98 -25.55
N LEU A 465 59.91 24.97 -24.22
CA LEU A 465 60.98 25.69 -23.53
C LEU A 465 62.36 25.04 -23.76
N THR A 466 62.47 23.71 -23.78
CA THR A 466 63.70 23.00 -24.21
C THR A 466 64.10 23.39 -25.63
N GLN A 467 63.18 23.39 -26.59
CA GLN A 467 63.45 23.77 -27.98
C GLN A 467 63.92 25.22 -28.11
N LYS A 468 63.47 26.11 -27.23
CA LYS A 468 63.88 27.52 -27.19
C LYS A 468 65.27 27.71 -26.57
N LEU A 469 65.65 26.91 -25.58
CA LEU A 469 66.91 27.03 -24.83
C LEU A 469 68.07 26.20 -25.42
N GLY A 470 67.79 25.16 -26.22
CA GLY A 470 68.82 24.29 -26.78
C GLY A 470 69.65 23.59 -25.71
N ASP A 471 70.97 23.52 -25.93
CA ASP A 471 71.93 22.84 -25.05
C ASP A 471 72.37 23.70 -23.84
N ASP A 472 71.71 24.83 -23.58
CA ASP A 472 71.95 25.65 -22.38
C ASP A 472 71.77 24.84 -21.09
N SER A 473 72.47 25.25 -20.01
CA SER A 473 72.34 24.63 -18.68
C SER A 473 70.89 24.51 -18.17
N LEU A 474 70.00 25.42 -18.58
CA LEU A 474 68.57 25.35 -18.29
C LEU A 474 67.83 24.34 -19.18
N GLY A 475 68.17 24.25 -20.47
CA GLY A 475 67.67 23.23 -21.39
C GLY A 475 68.05 21.81 -20.93
N PHE A 476 69.27 21.63 -20.42
CA PHE A 476 69.73 20.40 -19.79
C PHE A 476 68.84 20.03 -18.58
N ARG A 477 68.59 20.96 -17.65
CA ARG A 477 67.73 20.69 -16.48
C ARG A 477 66.29 20.31 -16.87
N ILE A 478 65.68 20.96 -17.87
CA ILE A 478 64.36 20.54 -18.35
C ILE A 478 64.42 19.11 -18.92
N THR A 479 65.45 18.82 -19.71
CA THR A 479 65.59 17.56 -20.46
C THR A 479 65.86 16.36 -19.55
N TYR A 480 66.70 16.52 -18.52
CA TYR A 480 67.16 15.42 -17.67
C TYR A 480 66.55 15.40 -16.26
N GLU A 481 65.99 16.51 -15.75
CA GLU A 481 65.29 16.53 -14.45
C GLU A 481 63.76 16.54 -14.65
N LEU A 482 63.22 17.52 -15.40
CA LEU A 482 61.78 17.74 -15.46
C LEU A 482 61.04 16.72 -16.34
N LEU A 483 61.49 16.50 -17.59
CA LEU A 483 60.79 15.59 -18.51
C LEU A 483 60.73 14.13 -17.99
N PRO A 484 61.79 13.54 -17.40
CA PRO A 484 61.70 12.21 -16.79
C PRO A 484 60.73 12.16 -15.60
N LEU A 485 60.70 13.20 -14.76
CA LEU A 485 59.77 13.29 -13.63
C LEU A 485 58.31 13.35 -14.11
N LEU A 486 58.02 14.10 -15.19
CA LEU A 486 56.70 14.13 -15.82
C LEU A 486 56.30 12.76 -16.40
N GLN A 487 57.24 12.01 -16.97
CA GLN A 487 57.00 10.64 -17.47
C GLN A 487 56.74 9.65 -16.34
N GLU A 488 57.54 9.70 -15.26
CA GLU A 488 57.35 8.86 -14.08
C GLU A 488 55.96 9.11 -13.47
N MET A 489 55.59 10.38 -13.28
CA MET A 489 54.26 10.77 -12.80
C MET A 489 53.14 10.26 -13.72
N SER A 490 53.31 10.29 -15.05
CA SER A 490 52.34 9.73 -16.00
C SER A 490 52.16 8.22 -15.79
N SER A 491 53.24 7.50 -15.47
CA SER A 491 53.21 6.07 -15.15
C SER A 491 52.53 5.76 -13.81
N ARG A 492 52.82 6.53 -12.74
CA ARG A 492 52.16 6.41 -11.42
C ARG A 492 50.68 6.76 -11.49
N LEU A 493 50.33 7.80 -12.26
CA LEU A 493 48.95 8.13 -12.58
C LEU A 493 48.29 7.03 -13.42
N GLY A 494 49.06 6.22 -14.15
CA GLY A 494 48.63 4.95 -14.77
C GLY A 494 48.29 3.84 -13.75
N GLN A 495 48.99 3.80 -12.61
CA GLN A 495 48.81 2.82 -11.54
C GLN A 495 47.68 3.16 -10.56
N GLY A 496 47.23 4.43 -10.52
CA GLY A 496 46.08 4.88 -9.73
C GLY A 496 46.42 5.61 -8.43
N ASP A 497 47.70 5.78 -8.10
CA ASP A 497 48.14 6.58 -6.94
C ASP A 497 48.04 8.08 -7.24
N LEU A 498 46.83 8.63 -7.08
CA LEU A 498 46.54 10.05 -7.28
C LEU A 498 47.22 10.94 -6.22
N GLY A 499 47.49 10.40 -5.02
CA GLY A 499 48.15 11.13 -3.93
C GLY A 499 49.62 11.42 -4.24
N ALA A 500 50.40 10.39 -4.57
CA ALA A 500 51.79 10.55 -4.94
C ALA A 500 51.95 11.28 -6.29
N ALA A 501 51.08 10.99 -7.27
CA ALA A 501 51.11 11.70 -8.55
C ALA A 501 50.87 13.22 -8.37
N ARG A 502 49.98 13.63 -7.46
CA ARG A 502 49.77 15.06 -7.13
C ARG A 502 51.00 15.68 -6.46
N GLN A 503 51.64 15.00 -5.51
CA GLN A 503 52.85 15.51 -4.87
C GLN A 503 54.00 15.69 -5.88
N GLN A 504 54.20 14.70 -6.77
CA GLN A 504 55.16 14.82 -7.86
C GLN A 504 54.77 15.93 -8.87
N PHE A 505 53.49 16.17 -9.13
CA PHE A 505 53.05 17.27 -9.98
C PHE A 505 53.45 18.63 -9.43
N GLU A 506 53.22 18.90 -8.14
CA GLU A 506 53.65 20.17 -7.53
C GLU A 506 55.18 20.32 -7.51
N MET A 507 55.93 19.23 -7.30
CA MET A 507 57.40 19.24 -7.47
C MET A 507 57.80 19.57 -8.91
N ALA A 508 57.11 19.00 -9.91
CA ALA A 508 57.34 19.29 -11.32
C ALA A 508 57.06 20.77 -11.65
N ARG A 509 55.94 21.31 -11.15
CA ARG A 509 55.56 22.72 -11.31
C ARG A 509 56.58 23.65 -10.64
N ARG A 510 57.04 23.34 -9.42
CA ARG A 510 58.07 24.11 -8.71
C ARG A 510 59.39 24.12 -9.49
N SER A 511 59.82 22.95 -10.00
CA SER A 511 61.02 22.84 -10.84
C SER A 511 60.91 23.64 -12.14
N TYR A 512 59.78 23.53 -12.85
CA TYR A 512 59.50 24.32 -14.06
C TYR A 512 59.48 25.84 -13.77
N PHE A 513 58.85 26.24 -12.67
CA PHE A 513 58.84 27.62 -12.19
C PHE A 513 60.26 28.15 -11.88
N ASP A 514 61.12 27.34 -11.24
CA ASP A 514 62.49 27.74 -10.95
C ASP A 514 63.33 27.90 -12.22
N VAL A 515 63.08 27.08 -13.25
CA VAL A 515 63.68 27.23 -14.57
C VAL A 515 63.22 28.54 -15.24
N LEU A 516 61.93 28.88 -15.21
CA LEU A 516 61.44 30.17 -15.74
C LEU A 516 62.04 31.37 -14.99
N CYS A 517 62.14 31.29 -13.66
CA CYS A 517 62.80 32.33 -12.87
C CYS A 517 64.31 32.43 -13.17
N ALA A 518 64.97 31.32 -13.53
CA ALA A 518 66.37 31.30 -13.92
C ALA A 518 66.56 31.83 -15.36
N GLU A 519 65.66 31.50 -16.29
CA GLU A 519 65.62 32.05 -17.66
C GLU A 519 65.52 33.58 -17.59
N LEU A 520 64.53 34.12 -16.89
CA LEU A 520 64.38 35.57 -16.76
C LEU A 520 65.59 36.19 -16.06
N SER A 521 66.08 35.59 -14.97
CA SER A 521 67.29 36.10 -14.30
C SER A 521 68.55 36.05 -15.18
N SER A 522 68.61 35.16 -16.17
CA SER A 522 69.69 35.10 -17.17
C SER A 522 69.51 36.18 -18.23
N ALA A 523 68.29 36.33 -18.76
CA ALA A 523 67.95 37.36 -19.75
C ALA A 523 68.25 38.79 -19.26
N VAL A 524 67.92 39.11 -18.00
CA VAL A 524 68.23 40.42 -17.41
C VAL A 524 69.69 40.51 -16.90
N ALA A 525 70.44 39.40 -16.87
CA ALA A 525 71.89 39.40 -16.62
C ALA A 525 72.74 39.47 -17.90
N SER A 526 72.12 39.68 -19.07
CA SER A 526 72.83 39.87 -20.34
C SER A 526 73.88 40.99 -20.23
N PRO A 527 75.14 40.77 -20.67
CA PRO A 527 76.18 41.79 -20.68
C PRO A 527 75.97 42.85 -21.78
N ARG A 528 75.10 42.59 -22.77
CA ARG A 528 74.66 43.56 -23.76
C ARG A 528 73.36 44.21 -23.28
N ASN A 529 73.40 45.52 -22.99
CA ASN A 529 72.21 46.30 -22.62
C ASN A 529 71.22 46.38 -23.81
N PRO A 530 69.90 46.34 -23.58
CA PRO A 530 68.92 46.61 -24.63
C PRO A 530 69.01 48.04 -25.18
N LYS A 531 68.61 48.25 -26.44
CA LYS A 531 68.57 49.59 -27.06
C LYS A 531 67.65 50.51 -26.23
N GLY A 532 68.12 51.75 -26.01
CA GLY A 532 67.40 52.79 -25.26
C GLY A 532 67.75 52.87 -23.77
N PHE A 533 68.39 51.85 -23.17
CA PHE A 533 68.76 51.88 -21.75
C PHE A 533 70.14 52.47 -21.51
N SER A 534 70.26 53.37 -20.54
CA SER A 534 71.55 53.67 -19.92
C SER A 534 72.07 52.45 -19.10
N PRO A 535 73.40 52.34 -18.87
CA PRO A 535 73.95 51.27 -18.02
C PRO A 535 73.48 51.31 -16.56
N GLU A 536 72.96 52.45 -16.09
CA GLU A 536 72.46 52.63 -14.74
C GLU A 536 71.01 52.17 -14.63
N GLU A 537 70.14 52.61 -15.54
CA GLU A 537 68.73 52.15 -15.60
C GLU A 537 68.62 50.64 -15.87
N TRP A 538 69.50 50.08 -16.70
CA TRP A 538 69.55 48.63 -16.90
C TRP A 538 69.92 47.91 -15.60
N ARG A 539 70.88 48.44 -14.83
CA ARG A 539 71.30 47.88 -13.54
C ARG A 539 70.20 48.00 -12.46
N GLU A 540 69.46 49.10 -12.45
CA GLU A 540 68.30 49.31 -11.60
C GLU A 540 67.19 48.29 -11.93
N LEU A 541 66.75 48.21 -13.21
CA LEU A 541 65.77 47.22 -13.66
C LEU A 541 66.23 45.77 -13.37
N THR A 542 67.52 45.48 -13.54
CA THR A 542 68.11 44.18 -13.20
C THR A 542 67.94 43.84 -11.73
N THR A 543 68.13 44.83 -10.85
CA THR A 543 68.01 44.66 -9.40
C THR A 543 66.55 44.46 -9.01
N ASP A 544 65.65 45.29 -9.53
CA ASP A 544 64.21 45.22 -9.29
C ASP A 544 63.59 43.89 -9.76
N VAL A 545 63.92 43.43 -10.96
CA VAL A 545 63.41 42.16 -11.49
C VAL A 545 63.97 40.98 -10.66
N LYS A 546 65.25 41.01 -10.28
CA LYS A 546 65.83 39.95 -9.41
C LYS A 546 65.19 39.91 -8.02
N GLU A 547 64.88 41.06 -7.44
CA GLU A 547 64.19 41.14 -6.15
C GLU A 547 62.75 40.62 -6.25
N ARG A 548 61.99 41.00 -7.29
CA ARG A 548 60.65 40.44 -7.56
C ARG A 548 60.68 38.93 -7.78
N LEU A 549 61.68 38.41 -8.50
CA LEU A 549 61.91 36.97 -8.67
C LEU A 549 62.25 36.26 -7.36
N ARG A 550 63.02 36.90 -6.46
CA ARG A 550 63.30 36.37 -5.12
C ARG A 550 62.02 36.26 -4.28
N GLN A 551 61.16 37.28 -4.34
CA GLN A 551 59.84 37.26 -3.68
C GLN A 551 58.92 36.17 -4.27
N ALA A 552 58.90 36.03 -5.60
CA ALA A 552 58.13 34.99 -6.28
C ALA A 552 58.57 33.58 -5.87
N ARG A 553 59.89 33.31 -5.78
CA ARG A 553 60.43 32.04 -5.26
C ARG A 553 60.03 31.79 -3.81
N ALA A 554 60.16 32.79 -2.94
CA ALA A 554 59.80 32.64 -1.52
C ALA A 554 58.31 32.37 -1.30
N ARG A 555 57.42 32.83 -2.20
CA ARG A 555 56.00 32.47 -2.17
C ARG A 555 55.71 31.12 -2.80
N ALA A 556 56.44 30.74 -3.85
CA ALA A 556 56.31 29.43 -4.49
C ALA A 556 56.58 28.24 -3.55
N ASP A 557 57.37 28.43 -2.48
CA ASP A 557 57.60 27.41 -1.44
C ASP A 557 56.36 27.13 -0.56
N ALA A 558 55.43 28.08 -0.45
CA ALA A 558 54.16 27.92 0.26
C ALA A 558 52.98 27.67 -0.68
N ASN A 559 52.94 28.34 -1.83
CA ASN A 559 51.95 28.17 -2.88
C ASN A 559 52.57 28.50 -4.25
N VAL A 560 52.74 27.47 -5.08
CA VAL A 560 53.35 27.56 -6.42
C VAL A 560 52.58 28.51 -7.34
N ASP A 561 51.24 28.57 -7.25
CA ASP A 561 50.40 29.48 -8.04
C ASP A 561 50.58 30.96 -7.69
N GLU A 562 50.73 31.27 -6.39
CA GLU A 562 51.10 32.65 -5.99
C GLU A 562 52.49 33.00 -6.51
N GLY A 563 53.42 32.04 -6.50
CA GLY A 563 54.72 32.16 -7.16
C GLY A 563 54.60 32.50 -8.64
N PHE A 564 53.87 31.70 -9.43
CA PHE A 564 53.64 31.94 -10.86
C PHE A 564 53.04 33.33 -11.14
N ARG A 565 52.05 33.76 -10.35
CA ARG A 565 51.44 35.10 -10.47
C ARG A 565 52.46 36.22 -10.24
N LEU A 566 53.33 36.07 -9.22
CA LEU A 566 54.40 37.03 -8.94
C LEU A 566 55.49 37.03 -10.03
N TYR A 567 55.83 35.86 -10.59
CA TYR A 567 56.71 35.74 -11.76
C TYR A 567 56.12 36.44 -12.98
N GLN A 568 54.84 36.23 -13.29
CA GLN A 568 54.15 36.93 -14.39
C GLN A 568 54.17 38.44 -14.17
N GLY A 569 53.95 38.92 -12.94
CA GLY A 569 54.09 40.34 -12.59
C GLY A 569 55.52 40.89 -12.77
N ALA A 570 56.55 40.11 -12.39
CA ALA A 570 57.96 40.47 -12.59
C ALA A 570 58.31 40.53 -14.09
N TYR A 571 57.84 39.57 -14.88
CA TYR A 571 58.06 39.50 -16.31
C TYR A 571 57.30 40.60 -17.07
N ALA A 572 56.06 40.89 -16.68
CA ALA A 572 55.29 42.01 -17.23
C ALA A 572 55.95 43.37 -16.91
N HIS A 573 56.51 43.53 -15.71
CA HIS A 573 57.29 44.74 -15.35
C HIS A 573 58.56 44.88 -16.21
N TYR A 574 59.32 43.80 -16.40
CA TYR A 574 60.47 43.74 -17.30
C TYR A 574 60.11 44.15 -18.74
N VAL A 575 59.11 43.48 -19.33
CA VAL A 575 58.65 43.76 -20.71
C VAL A 575 58.07 45.17 -20.84
N ARG A 576 57.40 45.71 -19.80
CA ARG A 576 56.91 47.09 -19.79
C ARG A 576 58.05 48.09 -19.96
N ARG A 577 59.12 47.98 -19.16
CA ARG A 577 60.24 48.91 -19.22
C ARG A 577 60.98 48.78 -20.56
N LEU A 578 61.17 47.55 -21.07
CA LEU A 578 61.71 47.33 -22.42
C LEU A 578 60.91 48.06 -23.52
N LEU A 579 59.58 47.97 -23.48
CA LEU A 579 58.71 48.62 -24.47
C LEU A 579 58.69 50.16 -24.33
N MET A 580 58.86 50.68 -23.11
CA MET A 580 58.94 52.13 -22.88
C MET A 580 60.23 52.72 -23.46
N GLU A 581 61.38 52.10 -23.25
CA GLU A 581 62.64 52.61 -23.82
C GLU A 581 62.68 52.41 -25.34
N LEU A 582 62.21 51.26 -25.85
CA LEU A 582 62.13 51.04 -27.29
C LEU A 582 61.18 52.02 -27.99
N ARG A 583 60.12 52.51 -27.30
CA ARG A 583 59.29 53.60 -27.79
C ARG A 583 60.07 54.91 -27.93
N GLY A 584 60.92 55.23 -26.96
CA GLY A 584 61.82 56.39 -27.04
C GLY A 584 62.71 56.30 -28.29
N VAL A 585 63.39 55.16 -28.46
CA VAL A 585 64.27 54.89 -29.62
C VAL A 585 63.53 54.96 -30.96
N VAL A 586 62.30 54.43 -31.06
CA VAL A 586 61.52 54.50 -32.30
C VAL A 586 61.08 55.94 -32.62
N VAL A 587 60.72 56.74 -31.60
CA VAL A 587 60.37 58.17 -31.79
C VAL A 587 61.59 58.98 -32.21
N GLU A 588 62.74 58.76 -31.57
CA GLU A 588 64.01 59.40 -31.92
C GLU A 588 64.43 59.04 -33.36
N ALA A 589 64.45 57.75 -33.71
CA ALA A 589 64.75 57.28 -35.06
C ALA A 589 63.77 57.85 -36.10
N ARG A 590 62.47 57.98 -35.77
CA ARG A 590 61.46 58.60 -36.65
C ARG A 590 61.70 60.10 -36.86
N SER A 591 62.24 60.81 -35.88
CA SER A 591 62.51 62.25 -35.99
C SER A 591 63.65 62.59 -36.96
N GLY A 592 64.64 61.69 -37.09
CA GLY A 592 65.74 61.80 -38.06
C GLY A 592 65.52 61.02 -39.37
N ALA A 593 64.38 60.37 -39.56
CA ALA A 593 64.19 59.38 -40.62
C ALA A 593 64.09 59.97 -42.04
N THR A 594 64.84 59.37 -42.96
CA THR A 594 64.73 59.61 -44.40
C THR A 594 63.43 59.00 -44.98
N GLU A 595 62.88 59.59 -46.06
CA GLU A 595 62.30 58.84 -47.21
C GLU A 595 61.46 57.59 -46.89
N ALA A 596 61.97 56.38 -47.10
CA ALA A 596 63.37 56.00 -47.04
C ALA A 596 63.47 54.84 -46.03
N GLN A 597 63.48 55.22 -44.75
CA GLN A 597 63.29 54.37 -43.57
C GLN A 597 61.87 54.38 -43.03
N LYS A 598 61.09 55.45 -43.28
CA LYS A 598 59.71 55.61 -42.78
C LYS A 598 58.84 54.35 -42.86
N PRO A 599 58.75 53.60 -43.98
CA PRO A 599 57.89 52.41 -44.02
C PRO A 599 58.30 51.30 -43.02
N GLU A 600 59.59 51.11 -42.74
CA GLU A 600 60.03 50.13 -41.74
C GLU A 600 59.83 50.66 -40.30
N LEU A 601 59.93 51.97 -40.10
CA LEU A 601 59.61 52.62 -38.82
C LEU A 601 58.10 52.65 -38.54
N ASP A 602 57.26 52.75 -39.56
CA ASP A 602 55.80 52.58 -39.45
C ASP A 602 55.44 51.15 -39.06
N ILE A 603 56.12 50.14 -39.63
CA ILE A 603 55.99 48.73 -39.21
C ILE A 603 56.45 48.56 -37.75
N ALA A 604 57.59 49.16 -37.37
CA ALA A 604 58.09 49.12 -36.00
C ALA A 604 57.10 49.76 -35.01
N GLU A 605 56.54 50.93 -35.33
CA GLU A 605 55.55 51.62 -34.49
C GLU A 605 54.23 50.83 -34.39
N ALA A 606 53.77 50.20 -35.49
CA ALA A 606 52.60 49.33 -35.47
C ALA A 606 52.80 48.10 -34.57
N ARG A 607 53.94 47.40 -34.69
CA ARG A 607 54.29 46.26 -33.83
C ARG A 607 54.50 46.67 -32.37
N LEU A 608 54.97 47.90 -32.11
CA LEU A 608 55.12 48.45 -30.77
C LEU A 608 53.74 48.71 -30.12
N LYS A 609 52.78 49.23 -30.89
CA LYS A 609 51.39 49.38 -30.43
C LYS A 609 50.75 48.02 -30.15
N GLU A 610 50.94 47.02 -31.01
CA GLU A 610 50.52 45.63 -30.76
C GLU A 610 51.13 45.08 -29.46
N ALA A 611 52.44 45.27 -29.24
CA ALA A 611 53.13 44.83 -28.03
C ALA A 611 52.57 45.48 -26.75
N MET A 612 52.28 46.79 -26.80
CA MET A 612 51.66 47.51 -25.67
C MET A 612 50.23 47.05 -25.41
N LEU A 613 49.44 46.72 -26.46
CA LEU A 613 48.09 46.17 -26.32
C LEU A 613 48.11 44.76 -25.71
N ALA A 614 49.02 43.89 -26.16
CA ALA A 614 49.23 42.56 -25.56
C ALA A 614 49.60 42.67 -24.06
N LEU A 615 50.50 43.59 -23.71
CA LEU A 615 50.86 43.84 -22.31
C LEU A 615 49.68 44.38 -21.48
N ALA A 616 48.81 45.20 -22.07
CA ALA A 616 47.59 45.69 -21.41
C ALA A 616 46.52 44.59 -21.25
N ALA A 617 46.53 43.57 -22.11
CA ALA A 617 45.72 42.36 -22.02
C ALA A 617 46.34 41.26 -21.13
N GLU A 618 47.33 41.60 -20.29
CA GLU A 618 48.04 40.69 -19.40
C GLU A 618 48.78 39.52 -20.10
N SER A 619 49.15 39.66 -21.39
CA SER A 619 49.93 38.67 -22.16
C SER A 619 51.41 39.06 -22.36
N PRO A 620 52.26 39.14 -21.30
CA PRO A 620 53.63 39.65 -21.41
C PRO A 620 54.55 38.81 -22.31
N HIS A 621 54.26 37.52 -22.52
CA HIS A 621 55.03 36.68 -23.47
C HIS A 621 54.77 37.05 -24.93
N GLU A 622 53.54 37.43 -25.27
CA GLU A 622 53.17 37.93 -26.59
C GLU A 622 53.75 39.32 -26.81
N ALA A 623 53.65 40.20 -25.81
CA ALA A 623 54.31 41.51 -25.81
C ALA A 623 55.84 41.40 -25.99
N ALA A 624 56.49 40.40 -25.38
CA ALA A 624 57.92 40.13 -25.56
C ALA A 624 58.27 39.53 -26.94
N ALA A 625 57.35 38.76 -27.55
CA ALA A 625 57.51 38.33 -28.94
C ALA A 625 57.45 39.53 -29.89
N LYS A 626 56.44 40.40 -29.71
CA LYS A 626 56.27 41.63 -30.49
C LYS A 626 57.41 42.63 -30.28
N TYR A 627 57.94 42.76 -29.06
CA TYR A 627 59.16 43.54 -28.78
C TYR A 627 60.34 43.13 -29.69
N ARG A 628 60.53 41.83 -29.93
CA ARG A 628 61.58 41.35 -30.86
C ARG A 628 61.27 41.73 -32.31
N GLU A 629 60.03 41.57 -32.76
CA GLU A 629 59.60 42.03 -34.10
C GLU A 629 59.84 43.54 -34.32
N VAL A 630 59.63 44.38 -33.29
CA VAL A 630 59.95 45.82 -33.33
C VAL A 630 61.46 46.05 -33.44
N GLY A 631 62.26 45.33 -32.65
CA GLY A 631 63.72 45.38 -32.72
C GLY A 631 64.24 45.02 -34.11
N ASP A 632 63.72 43.94 -34.70
CA ASP A 632 64.07 43.48 -36.04
C ASP A 632 63.65 44.50 -37.13
N ALA A 633 62.50 45.16 -36.98
CA ALA A 633 62.04 46.21 -37.90
C ALA A 633 62.91 47.47 -37.83
N LEU A 634 63.20 47.97 -36.62
CA LEU A 634 64.11 49.09 -36.39
C LEU A 634 65.50 48.81 -36.97
N GLN A 635 65.99 47.57 -36.81
CA GLN A 635 67.28 47.13 -37.32
C GLN A 635 67.33 46.99 -38.85
N ARG A 636 66.22 46.58 -39.49
CA ARG A 636 66.05 46.63 -40.95
C ARG A 636 66.01 48.07 -41.47
N ALA A 637 65.40 49.00 -40.74
CA ALA A 637 65.44 50.43 -41.07
C ALA A 637 66.88 50.99 -41.04
N GLN A 638 67.64 50.72 -39.97
CA GLN A 638 69.03 51.16 -39.81
C GLN A 638 69.97 50.55 -40.87
N THR A 639 69.94 49.23 -41.05
CA THR A 639 70.75 48.55 -42.09
C THR A 639 70.36 48.97 -43.51
N GLY A 640 69.08 49.25 -43.76
CA GLY A 640 68.58 49.73 -45.05
C GLY A 640 69.06 51.16 -45.39
N GLU A 641 69.14 52.05 -44.41
CA GLU A 641 69.76 53.37 -44.58
C GLU A 641 71.26 53.24 -44.89
N LEU A 642 72.00 52.48 -44.09
CA LEU A 642 73.45 52.37 -44.27
C LEU A 642 73.81 51.76 -45.63
N ARG A 643 73.02 50.80 -46.14
CA ARG A 643 73.14 50.30 -47.52
C ARG A 643 72.94 51.39 -48.57
N ARG A 644 71.96 52.28 -48.40
CA ARG A 644 71.76 53.41 -49.31
C ARG A 644 72.93 54.40 -49.26
N ARG A 645 73.42 54.73 -48.06
CA ARG A 645 74.60 55.60 -47.89
C ARG A 645 75.85 55.01 -48.58
N ILE A 646 76.07 53.69 -48.47
CA ILE A 646 77.11 52.97 -49.23
C ILE A 646 76.91 53.11 -50.75
N VAL A 647 75.68 52.95 -51.27
CA VAL A 647 75.39 53.08 -52.70
C VAL A 647 75.62 54.52 -53.19
N THR A 648 75.13 55.53 -52.48
CA THR A 648 75.33 56.95 -52.86
C THR A 648 76.80 57.33 -52.84
N LEU A 649 77.58 56.89 -51.84
CA LEU A 649 79.03 57.11 -51.81
C LEU A 649 79.75 56.37 -52.94
N ARG A 650 79.31 55.17 -53.33
CA ARG A 650 79.83 54.46 -54.52
C ARG A 650 79.53 55.19 -55.83
N GLU A 651 78.34 55.74 -55.99
CA GLU A 651 77.96 56.56 -57.15
C GLU A 651 78.82 57.84 -57.22
N GLU A 652 79.06 58.50 -56.09
CA GLU A 652 79.96 59.65 -56.05
C GLU A 652 81.44 59.29 -56.31
N VAL A 653 81.94 58.18 -55.75
CA VAL A 653 83.27 57.64 -56.07
C VAL A 653 83.40 57.36 -57.57
N ALA A 654 82.38 56.75 -58.19
CA ALA A 654 82.36 56.49 -59.62
C ALA A 654 82.37 57.79 -60.45
N ARG A 655 81.60 58.81 -60.04
CA ARG A 655 81.61 60.15 -60.64
C ARG A 655 82.99 60.79 -60.57
N LYS A 656 83.56 60.95 -59.36
CA LYS A 656 84.89 61.56 -59.16
C LYS A 656 86.00 60.79 -59.89
N ARG A 657 85.86 59.46 -60.02
CA ARG A 657 86.78 58.60 -60.78
C ARG A 657 86.72 58.84 -62.29
N SER A 658 85.56 59.17 -62.85
CA SER A 658 85.43 59.52 -64.27
C SER A 658 85.92 60.95 -64.58
N GLU A 659 85.89 61.84 -63.59
CA GLU A 659 86.39 63.22 -63.70
C GLU A 659 87.91 63.33 -63.55
N THR A 660 88.55 62.37 -62.84
CA THR A 660 89.99 62.40 -62.55
C THR A 660 90.80 61.52 -63.51
N GLY A 661 91.63 62.14 -64.35
CA GLY A 661 92.61 61.43 -65.17
C GLY A 661 93.95 61.11 -64.48
N GLU A 662 94.21 61.70 -63.31
CA GLU A 662 95.48 61.58 -62.58
C GLU A 662 95.62 60.24 -61.83
N PRO A 663 96.73 59.50 -62.01
CA PRO A 663 96.90 58.17 -61.42
C PRO A 663 96.94 58.18 -59.89
N HIS A 664 97.34 59.30 -59.27
CA HIS A 664 97.36 59.42 -57.81
C HIS A 664 95.94 59.44 -57.22
N GLY A 665 95.03 60.24 -57.81
CA GLY A 665 93.65 60.33 -57.36
C GLY A 665 92.84 59.03 -57.58
N LEU A 666 93.18 58.28 -58.63
CA LEU A 666 92.62 56.93 -58.85
C LEU A 666 92.96 55.94 -57.71
N ALA A 667 94.11 56.11 -57.04
CA ALA A 667 94.50 55.26 -55.92
C ALA A 667 93.71 55.59 -54.63
N GLU A 668 93.50 56.89 -54.35
CA GLU A 668 92.72 57.35 -53.20
C GLU A 668 91.24 56.93 -53.30
N LEU A 669 90.62 57.11 -54.47
CA LEU A 669 89.27 56.62 -54.73
C LEU A 669 89.18 55.07 -54.67
N GLY A 670 90.29 54.38 -54.98
CA GLY A 670 90.43 52.94 -54.75
C GLY A 670 90.39 52.56 -53.26
N HIS A 671 91.02 53.35 -52.38
CA HIS A 671 90.96 53.16 -50.94
C HIS A 671 89.54 53.39 -50.38
N VAL A 672 88.87 54.47 -50.80
CA VAL A 672 87.47 54.74 -50.43
C VAL A 672 86.56 53.57 -50.81
N ASN A 673 86.69 53.06 -52.04
CA ASN A 673 85.90 51.90 -52.47
C ASN A 673 86.24 50.62 -51.68
N GLY A 674 87.49 50.46 -51.23
CA GLY A 674 87.90 49.40 -50.30
C GLY A 674 87.18 49.47 -48.95
N LEU A 675 87.09 50.66 -48.36
CA LEU A 675 86.34 50.91 -47.11
C LEU A 675 84.84 50.60 -47.29
N LEU A 676 84.23 51.04 -48.39
CA LEU A 676 82.81 50.77 -48.69
C LEU A 676 82.52 49.28 -48.93
N ASN A 677 83.43 48.56 -49.59
CA ASN A 677 83.32 47.10 -49.75
C ASN A 677 83.43 46.37 -48.42
N HIS A 678 84.35 46.79 -47.55
CA HIS A 678 84.48 46.22 -46.21
C HIS A 678 83.24 46.53 -45.35
N ALA A 679 82.73 47.76 -45.41
CA ALA A 679 81.48 48.15 -44.74
C ALA A 679 80.30 47.28 -45.16
N GLU A 680 80.14 47.00 -46.46
CA GLU A 680 79.06 46.14 -46.97
C GLU A 680 79.23 44.66 -46.58
N GLN A 681 80.45 44.12 -46.66
CA GLN A 681 80.76 42.75 -46.23
C GLN A 681 80.49 42.55 -44.73
N VAL A 682 80.83 43.56 -43.93
CA VAL A 682 80.66 43.58 -42.49
C VAL A 682 79.29 44.11 -42.07
N LEU A 683 78.35 44.37 -42.99
CA LEU A 683 77.02 44.91 -42.67
C LEU A 683 76.07 43.80 -42.18
N THR A 684 76.25 43.41 -40.93
CA THR A 684 75.36 42.52 -40.19
C THR A 684 74.68 43.27 -39.03
N PRO A 685 73.55 42.75 -38.53
CA PRO A 685 73.00 43.05 -37.19
C PRO A 685 73.99 43.46 -36.09
N GLU A 686 75.05 42.68 -35.88
CA GLU A 686 75.94 42.84 -34.72
C GLU A 686 77.09 43.81 -34.95
N THR A 687 77.45 43.99 -36.23
CA THR A 687 78.58 44.80 -36.70
C THR A 687 78.13 46.10 -37.36
N LEU A 688 76.88 46.53 -37.13
CA LEU A 688 76.31 47.76 -37.67
C LEU A 688 77.17 49.00 -37.36
N LEU A 689 77.63 49.16 -36.11
CA LEU A 689 78.52 50.26 -35.69
C LEU A 689 79.90 50.20 -36.35
N GLU A 690 80.40 49.00 -36.64
CA GLU A 690 81.66 48.83 -37.37
C GLU A 690 81.49 49.24 -38.83
N ALA A 691 80.44 48.74 -39.50
CA ALA A 691 80.09 49.14 -40.86
C ALA A 691 79.85 50.64 -40.97
N GLU A 692 79.16 51.26 -40.01
CA GLU A 692 78.92 52.70 -39.93
C GLU A 692 80.23 53.48 -39.80
N SER A 693 81.15 53.06 -38.90
CA SER A 693 82.49 53.64 -38.80
C SER A 693 83.30 53.53 -40.10
N GLN A 694 83.15 52.45 -40.87
CA GLN A 694 83.82 52.32 -42.17
C GLN A 694 83.18 53.23 -43.25
N VAL A 695 81.86 53.42 -43.20
CA VAL A 695 81.15 54.38 -44.07
C VAL A 695 81.55 55.82 -43.77
N ASP A 696 81.61 56.21 -42.49
CA ASP A 696 82.05 57.56 -42.08
C ASP A 696 83.50 57.82 -42.50
N LYS A 697 84.41 56.84 -42.34
CA LYS A 697 85.79 56.94 -42.85
C LYS A 697 85.83 57.11 -44.37
N ALA A 698 85.00 56.36 -45.10
CA ALA A 698 84.89 56.46 -46.55
C ALA A 698 84.37 57.85 -46.98
N GLU A 699 83.37 58.39 -46.28
CA GLU A 699 82.81 59.72 -46.55
C GLU A 699 83.81 60.84 -46.24
N ILE A 700 84.51 60.79 -45.11
CA ILE A 700 85.57 61.75 -44.75
C ILE A 700 86.70 61.72 -45.79
N ALA A 701 87.16 60.52 -46.19
CA ALA A 701 88.17 60.38 -47.24
C ALA A 701 87.66 60.93 -48.59
N LEU A 702 86.41 60.65 -48.96
CA LEU A 702 85.80 61.15 -50.20
C LEU A 702 85.61 62.67 -50.19
N ALA A 703 85.30 63.27 -49.04
CA ALA A 703 85.18 64.71 -48.84
C ALA A 703 86.54 65.43 -48.91
N SER A 704 87.62 64.78 -48.44
CA SER A 704 88.98 65.31 -48.53
C SER A 704 89.55 65.36 -49.96
N TYR A 705 88.92 64.64 -50.90
CA TYR A 705 89.36 64.56 -52.29
C TYR A 705 89.10 65.87 -53.06
N PRO A 706 90.15 66.54 -53.59
CA PRO A 706 90.03 67.89 -54.16
C PRO A 706 89.16 67.91 -55.41
N SER A 707 88.07 68.67 -55.37
CA SER A 707 87.20 68.89 -56.52
C SER A 707 87.91 69.75 -57.57
N VAL A 708 88.11 69.19 -58.77
CA VAL A 708 88.72 69.91 -59.90
C VAL A 708 87.77 71.02 -60.36
N SER A 709 87.97 72.21 -59.79
CA SER A 709 87.16 73.38 -60.07
C SER A 709 87.42 73.87 -61.49
N ARG A 710 86.57 73.49 -62.45
CA ARG A 710 86.55 74.07 -63.80
C ARG A 710 86.20 75.55 -63.72
N VAL A 711 87.22 76.40 -63.79
CA VAL A 711 87.05 77.85 -63.96
C VAL A 711 86.54 78.13 -65.38
N SER A 712 85.22 78.19 -65.54
CA SER A 712 84.58 78.72 -66.75
C SER A 712 84.08 80.15 -66.51
N MET A 713 84.88 81.13 -66.92
CA MET A 713 84.38 82.50 -67.12
C MET A 713 83.61 82.59 -68.43
N SER A 714 82.37 83.08 -68.41
CA SER A 714 81.75 83.75 -69.56
C SER A 714 80.64 84.70 -69.11
N THR A 715 80.67 85.92 -69.61
CA THR A 715 79.85 87.05 -69.17
C THR A 715 78.91 87.50 -70.30
N ARG A 716 77.60 87.64 -70.04
CA ARG A 716 76.77 88.56 -70.83
C ARG A 716 75.52 89.06 -70.10
N MET A 717 75.16 90.31 -70.39
CA MET A 717 74.04 91.09 -69.82
C MET A 717 72.92 91.29 -70.89
N PRO A 718 71.85 92.09 -70.69
CA PRO A 718 70.45 91.66 -70.84
C PRO A 718 69.76 92.21 -72.12
N PRO A 719 68.41 92.13 -72.23
CA PRO A 719 67.62 93.36 -72.01
C PRO A 719 66.16 93.21 -71.47
N PHE A 720 65.69 94.30 -70.82
CA PHE A 720 64.33 94.90 -70.79
C PHE A 720 63.04 94.09 -70.46
N SER A 721 62.39 94.53 -69.35
CA SER A 721 61.04 95.14 -69.21
C SER A 721 59.87 94.71 -70.15
N THR A 722 58.59 94.62 -69.75
CA THR A 722 57.76 95.49 -68.85
C THR A 722 56.46 94.71 -68.43
N PRO A 723 55.40 95.24 -67.74
CA PRO A 723 54.77 94.52 -66.63
C PRO A 723 53.25 94.23 -66.76
N ALA A 724 52.69 93.59 -65.72
CA ALA A 724 51.27 93.66 -65.34
C ALA A 724 51.14 93.83 -63.82
N LEU A 725 50.08 94.50 -63.35
CA LEU A 725 49.88 95.00 -61.98
C LEU A 725 48.58 94.44 -61.37
N GLU A 726 48.41 94.62 -60.05
CA GLU A 726 47.14 94.50 -59.28
C GLU A 726 46.56 93.07 -59.07
N THR A 727 45.96 92.68 -57.94
CA THR A 727 45.60 93.40 -56.68
C THR A 727 45.46 92.43 -55.48
N THR A 728 45.38 93.03 -54.27
CA THR A 728 44.82 92.59 -52.96
C THR A 728 43.70 91.51 -52.97
N GLU A 729 43.32 90.78 -51.92
CA GLU A 729 43.30 90.96 -50.44
C GLU A 729 43.64 89.61 -49.73
N GLU A 730 44.00 89.44 -48.44
CA GLU A 730 44.18 90.32 -47.27
C GLU A 730 42.94 90.76 -46.44
N ALA A 731 42.31 89.84 -45.67
CA ALA A 731 41.44 90.21 -44.53
C ALA A 731 41.34 89.11 -43.43
N ALA A 732 41.51 89.52 -42.17
CA ALA A 732 41.11 88.79 -40.97
C ALA A 732 40.28 89.73 -40.06
N SER A 733 39.25 89.19 -39.39
CA SER A 733 38.58 89.72 -38.18
C SER A 733 37.64 88.62 -37.70
N GLU A 734 37.71 88.05 -36.50
CA GLU A 734 37.62 88.63 -35.14
C GLU A 734 36.24 89.19 -34.73
N ALA A 735 35.63 88.45 -33.78
CA ALA A 735 35.17 88.90 -32.46
C ALA A 735 33.70 89.34 -32.21
N SER A 736 33.32 89.13 -30.93
CA SER A 736 32.06 89.49 -30.24
C SER A 736 30.84 88.56 -30.48
N SER A 737 30.12 88.05 -29.47
CA SER A 737 30.31 88.01 -27.99
C SER A 737 29.20 87.18 -27.32
N HIS A 738 29.41 86.85 -26.03
CA HIS A 738 28.39 86.75 -24.95
C HIS A 738 27.80 85.36 -24.59
N ASP A 739 28.45 84.76 -23.59
CA ASP A 739 27.95 84.24 -22.31
C ASP A 739 26.99 83.03 -22.18
N ASP A 740 27.53 82.07 -21.41
CA ASP A 740 26.95 81.32 -20.28
C ASP A 740 26.16 79.99 -20.40
N ASP A 741 26.49 79.17 -19.39
CA ASP A 741 25.87 77.99 -18.77
C ASP A 741 25.94 76.56 -19.39
N GLU A 742 26.70 75.73 -18.67
CA GLU A 742 26.57 74.27 -18.45
C GLU A 742 25.17 73.84 -17.93
N PRO A 743 24.87 72.54 -17.75
CA PRO A 743 25.27 71.36 -18.53
C PRO A 743 24.06 70.41 -18.80
N GLY A 744 24.17 69.45 -19.74
CA GLY A 744 23.09 68.46 -19.88
C GLY A 744 23.26 67.31 -20.87
N ALA A 745 23.45 66.09 -20.33
CA ALA A 745 23.12 64.78 -20.89
C ALA A 745 23.87 64.24 -22.14
N ALA A 746 24.40 63.04 -22.00
CA ALA A 746 25.05 62.26 -23.07
C ALA A 746 24.06 61.45 -23.93
N PRO A 747 24.39 61.16 -25.20
CA PRO A 747 23.81 60.04 -25.95
C PRO A 747 24.75 58.83 -26.03
N ARG A 748 24.17 57.63 -26.01
CA ARG A 748 24.87 56.32 -26.07
C ARG A 748 25.30 55.96 -27.50
N ALA A 749 26.42 55.23 -27.61
CA ALA A 749 26.81 54.54 -28.84
C ALA A 749 25.96 53.29 -29.13
N PRO A 750 25.81 52.86 -30.40
CA PRO A 750 24.97 51.73 -30.80
C PRO A 750 25.66 50.36 -30.66
N ALA A 751 24.85 49.30 -30.56
CA ALA A 751 25.31 47.90 -30.46
C ALA A 751 25.47 47.23 -31.85
N PRO A 752 26.35 46.22 -32.00
CA PRO A 752 26.57 45.49 -33.25
C PRO A 752 25.47 44.44 -33.56
N PRO A 753 25.29 44.05 -34.83
CA PRO A 753 24.18 43.20 -35.28
C PRO A 753 24.37 41.70 -35.00
N ARG A 754 23.24 40.98 -34.84
CA ARG A 754 23.20 39.51 -34.78
C ARG A 754 23.24 38.91 -36.19
N ALA A 755 24.08 37.91 -36.39
CA ALA A 755 24.04 37.04 -37.56
C ALA A 755 23.01 35.91 -37.39
N THR A 756 22.11 35.76 -38.36
CA THR A 756 21.26 34.58 -38.55
C THR A 756 21.95 33.60 -39.50
N ALA A 757 21.84 32.29 -39.23
CA ALA A 757 22.21 31.23 -40.15
C ALA A 757 21.13 30.13 -40.15
N PRO A 758 20.91 29.41 -41.28
CA PRO A 758 19.65 28.71 -41.55
C PRO A 758 19.65 27.24 -41.12
N GLY A 759 18.45 26.63 -41.19
CA GLY A 759 18.22 25.24 -40.79
C GLY A 759 18.74 24.19 -41.77
N GLY A 760 18.88 22.96 -41.25
CA GLY A 760 19.14 21.75 -42.02
C GLY A 760 18.50 20.55 -41.33
N SER A 761 17.47 19.97 -41.95
CA SER A 761 16.70 18.83 -41.46
C SER A 761 16.68 17.73 -42.52
N LEU A 762 17.00 16.48 -42.16
CA LEU A 762 16.79 15.21 -42.89
C LEU A 762 17.51 14.09 -42.09
N PRO A 763 17.21 12.78 -42.28
CA PRO A 763 15.91 12.12 -42.37
C PRO A 763 15.74 11.03 -41.27
N SER A 764 14.49 10.64 -40.99
CA SER A 764 14.19 9.50 -40.10
C SER A 764 14.16 8.16 -40.84
N ALA A 765 14.67 7.10 -40.22
CA ALA A 765 14.54 5.71 -40.69
C ALA A 765 13.48 4.94 -39.86
N PRO A 766 12.86 3.87 -40.39
CA PRO A 766 11.57 3.40 -39.91
C PRO A 766 11.66 2.30 -38.84
N THR A 767 10.65 2.24 -37.97
CA THR A 767 10.30 1.01 -37.23
C THR A 767 8.79 0.84 -37.23
N GLY A 768 8.30 -0.27 -37.79
CA GLY A 768 6.87 -0.59 -37.84
C GLY A 768 6.37 -1.26 -36.54
N GLY A 769 5.05 -1.26 -36.35
CA GLY A 769 4.43 -1.82 -35.15
C GLY A 769 2.92 -1.64 -35.12
N ILE A 770 2.23 -2.02 -36.21
CA ILE A 770 0.77 -1.87 -36.35
C ILE A 770 0.06 -2.73 -35.30
N TRP A 771 -0.73 -2.09 -34.44
CA TRP A 771 -1.88 -2.71 -33.78
C TRP A 771 -3.14 -1.90 -34.13
N THR A 772 -4.20 -2.62 -34.47
CA THR A 772 -5.38 -2.09 -35.16
C THR A 772 -6.31 -1.29 -34.26
N SER A 773 -6.87 -0.23 -34.82
CA SER A 773 -7.87 0.65 -34.20
C SER A 773 -9.23 -0.02 -33.99
N LEU A 774 -9.90 0.37 -32.91
CA LEU A 774 -11.36 0.28 -32.72
C LEU A 774 -11.90 1.72 -32.64
N PRO A 775 -13.20 1.95 -32.93
CA PRO A 775 -13.64 3.20 -33.55
C PRO A 775 -13.67 4.41 -32.62
N GLU A 776 -13.34 5.53 -33.24
CA GLU A 776 -13.41 6.90 -32.74
C GLU A 776 -14.86 7.30 -32.44
N ALA A 777 -15.20 7.43 -31.16
CA ALA A 777 -16.48 7.99 -30.72
C ALA A 777 -16.27 9.47 -30.36
N SER A 778 -16.93 10.36 -31.11
CA SER A 778 -16.82 11.82 -30.95
C SER A 778 -17.21 12.27 -29.54
N ALA A 779 -16.26 12.87 -28.82
CA ALA A 779 -16.44 13.30 -27.44
C ALA A 779 -16.06 14.78 -27.21
N GLU A 780 -16.60 15.70 -28.03
CA GLU A 780 -16.69 17.11 -27.65
C GLU A 780 -17.79 17.31 -26.59
N VAL A 781 -17.51 16.89 -25.35
CA VAL A 781 -18.35 17.19 -24.19
C VAL A 781 -17.49 17.78 -23.07
N SER A 782 -17.39 19.11 -23.10
CA SER A 782 -17.15 20.03 -21.99
C SER A 782 -16.42 19.47 -20.74
N MET A 783 -15.09 19.50 -20.76
CA MET A 783 -14.22 19.30 -19.58
C MET A 783 -14.27 20.46 -18.55
N GLY A 784 -15.25 21.37 -18.63
CA GLY A 784 -15.40 22.50 -17.70
C GLY A 784 -16.07 22.16 -16.36
N GLY A 785 -16.77 21.03 -16.27
CA GLY A 785 -17.61 20.70 -15.10
C GLY A 785 -16.89 20.15 -13.86
N LEU A 786 -15.71 19.55 -14.03
CA LEU A 786 -15.04 18.81 -12.93
C LEU A 786 -14.16 19.70 -12.03
N VAL A 787 -13.67 20.84 -12.51
CA VAL A 787 -12.88 21.79 -11.71
C VAL A 787 -13.75 22.50 -10.66
N ALA A 788 -15.06 22.62 -10.90
CA ALA A 788 -16.00 23.25 -9.97
C ALA A 788 -16.30 22.42 -8.71
N LEU A 789 -16.00 21.11 -8.71
CA LEU A 789 -16.24 20.23 -7.56
C LEU A 789 -15.12 20.28 -6.50
N GLU A 790 -13.94 20.82 -6.86
CA GLU A 790 -12.78 20.90 -5.96
C GLU A 790 -12.89 22.07 -4.95
N ALA A 791 -13.84 22.99 -5.16
CA ALA A 791 -14.10 24.14 -4.30
C ALA A 791 -15.17 23.90 -3.21
N LEU A 792 -15.77 22.70 -3.13
CA LEU A 792 -16.73 22.39 -2.06
C LEU A 792 -16.01 22.24 -0.72
N PRO A 793 -16.39 22.99 0.33
CA PRO A 793 -15.73 22.93 1.63
C PRO A 793 -15.92 21.53 2.24
N LEU A 794 -14.82 20.77 2.32
CA LEU A 794 -14.85 19.41 2.84
C LEU A 794 -15.43 19.41 4.28
N PRO A 795 -16.39 18.52 4.58
CA PRO A 795 -17.01 18.48 5.91
C PRO A 795 -15.94 18.24 6.97
N SER A 796 -16.01 19.03 8.06
CA SER A 796 -14.99 18.98 9.11
C SER A 796 -14.88 17.59 9.73
N ALA A 797 -13.72 17.24 10.31
CA ALA A 797 -13.45 15.91 10.84
C ALA A 797 -14.53 15.39 11.82
N ARG A 798 -15.17 16.30 12.58
CA ARG A 798 -16.32 15.98 13.45
C ARG A 798 -17.55 15.51 12.66
N HIS A 799 -17.89 16.16 11.55
CA HIS A 799 -19.02 15.76 10.70
C HIS A 799 -18.76 14.42 10.04
N LEU A 800 -17.54 14.17 9.56
CA LEU A 800 -17.17 12.89 8.97
C LEU A 800 -17.23 11.74 9.99
N TRP A 801 -16.76 11.97 11.22
CA TRP A 801 -16.89 10.98 12.30
C TRP A 801 -18.36 10.74 12.69
N MET A 802 -19.21 11.78 12.70
CA MET A 802 -20.66 11.60 12.88
C MET A 802 -21.29 10.79 11.75
N VAL A 803 -20.92 11.04 10.48
CA VAL A 803 -21.41 10.25 9.33
C VAL A 803 -20.96 8.79 9.44
N GLU A 804 -19.70 8.54 9.82
CA GLU A 804 -19.17 7.19 10.04
C GLU A 804 -19.89 6.48 11.20
N LEU A 805 -20.16 7.18 12.30
CA LEU A 805 -20.94 6.65 13.43
C LEU A 805 -22.40 6.35 13.05
N VAL A 806 -23.06 7.24 12.32
CA VAL A 806 -24.44 7.03 11.80
C VAL A 806 -24.47 5.83 10.84
N MET A 807 -23.48 5.72 9.94
CA MET A 807 -23.35 4.59 9.02
C MET A 807 -23.07 3.28 9.77
N LEU A 808 -22.24 3.31 10.82
CA LEU A 808 -21.99 2.15 11.69
C LEU A 808 -23.26 1.71 12.42
N VAL A 809 -24.03 2.64 12.99
CA VAL A 809 -25.31 2.35 13.65
C VAL A 809 -26.32 1.77 12.66
N LEU A 810 -26.42 2.35 11.45
CA LEU A 810 -27.32 1.86 10.40
C LEU A 810 -26.93 0.46 9.91
N LEU A 811 -25.66 0.22 9.60
CA LEU A 811 -25.17 -1.09 9.17
C LEU A 811 -25.30 -2.15 10.28
N THR A 812 -25.04 -1.77 11.53
CA THR A 812 -25.25 -2.66 12.69
C THR A 812 -26.73 -3.00 12.86
N SER A 813 -27.62 -2.03 12.72
CA SER A 813 -29.08 -2.25 12.79
C SER A 813 -29.56 -3.21 11.70
N VAL A 814 -29.09 -3.02 10.45
CA VAL A 814 -29.38 -3.94 9.33
C VAL A 814 -28.82 -5.33 9.59
N ALA A 815 -27.58 -5.45 10.08
CA ALA A 815 -26.96 -6.73 10.40
C ALA A 815 -27.70 -7.48 11.53
N VAL A 816 -28.21 -6.76 12.54
CA VAL A 816 -29.07 -7.29 13.60
C VAL A 816 -30.39 -7.79 13.03
N VAL A 817 -31.12 -6.99 12.24
CA VAL A 817 -32.42 -7.40 11.67
C VAL A 817 -32.27 -8.63 10.77
N LEU A 818 -31.29 -8.63 9.86
CA LEU A 818 -31.02 -9.78 8.98
C LEU A 818 -30.55 -11.01 9.75
N GLY A 819 -29.71 -10.82 10.79
CA GLY A 819 -29.25 -11.92 11.63
C GLY A 819 -30.36 -12.56 12.45
N LEU A 820 -31.28 -11.77 13.02
CA LEU A 820 -32.46 -12.27 13.73
C LEU A 820 -33.37 -13.11 12.82
N GLN A 821 -33.55 -12.68 11.57
CA GLN A 821 -34.32 -13.41 10.56
C GLN A 821 -33.62 -14.72 10.12
N LEU A 822 -32.34 -14.66 9.77
CA LEU A 822 -31.61 -15.77 9.16
C LEU A 822 -31.14 -16.84 10.15
N LEU A 823 -30.82 -16.46 11.40
CA LEU A 823 -30.41 -17.41 12.44
C LEU A 823 -31.58 -18.14 13.09
N ASN A 824 -32.80 -17.99 12.55
CA ASN A 824 -34.04 -18.53 13.08
C ASN A 824 -34.17 -18.30 14.60
N VAL A 825 -33.97 -17.05 15.03
CA VAL A 825 -34.01 -16.66 16.46
C VAL A 825 -35.41 -16.83 17.06
N PHE A 826 -36.42 -16.94 16.19
CA PHE A 826 -37.80 -17.28 16.54
C PHE A 826 -38.05 -18.79 16.68
N SER A 827 -37.04 -19.64 16.42
CA SER A 827 -37.11 -21.07 16.72
C SER A 827 -37.48 -21.30 18.19
N PRO A 828 -38.41 -22.22 18.49
CA PRO A 828 -38.85 -22.46 19.87
C PRO A 828 -37.73 -23.05 20.76
N THR A 829 -36.60 -23.48 20.20
CA THR A 829 -35.43 -24.01 20.93
C THR A 829 -34.20 -23.10 20.86
N TRP A 830 -34.34 -21.86 20.37
CA TRP A 830 -33.20 -20.93 20.25
C TRP A 830 -32.64 -20.54 21.63
N GLY A 831 -31.31 -20.42 21.73
CA GLY A 831 -30.64 -19.91 22.93
C GLY A 831 -29.39 -20.66 23.41
N GLY A 832 -29.02 -21.76 22.76
CA GLY A 832 -27.80 -22.51 23.07
C GLY A 832 -26.51 -21.69 22.91
N PHE A 833 -25.40 -22.20 23.46
CA PHE A 833 -24.09 -21.58 23.33
C PHE A 833 -23.64 -21.49 21.86
N GLY A 834 -23.92 -22.52 21.06
CA GLY A 834 -23.66 -22.54 19.63
C GLY A 834 -24.49 -21.48 18.88
N ALA A 835 -25.76 -21.31 19.25
CA ALA A 835 -26.62 -20.25 18.70
C ALA A 835 -26.10 -18.84 19.06
N GLY A 836 -25.66 -18.63 20.31
CA GLY A 836 -25.06 -17.36 20.74
C GLY A 836 -23.73 -17.05 20.05
N MET A 837 -22.85 -18.04 19.94
CA MET A 837 -21.58 -17.93 19.22
C MET A 837 -21.82 -17.60 17.74
N THR A 838 -22.77 -18.28 17.09
CA THR A 838 -23.17 -18.00 15.69
C THR A 838 -23.72 -16.58 15.53
N ALA A 839 -24.53 -16.10 16.47
CA ALA A 839 -25.03 -14.73 16.49
C ALA A 839 -23.91 -13.68 16.59
N PHE A 840 -22.92 -13.90 17.47
CA PHE A 840 -21.74 -13.03 17.56
C PHE A 840 -20.92 -13.02 16.27
N LEU A 841 -20.63 -14.20 15.70
CA LEU A 841 -19.82 -14.35 14.48
C LEU A 841 -20.52 -13.80 13.23
N TRP A 842 -21.85 -13.88 13.20
CA TRP A 842 -22.69 -13.22 12.19
C TRP A 842 -22.46 -11.71 12.20
N GLY A 843 -22.62 -11.08 13.37
CA GLY A 843 -22.38 -9.66 13.58
C GLY A 843 -20.94 -9.25 13.29
N PHE A 844 -19.97 -10.08 13.66
CA PHE A 844 -18.56 -9.86 13.35
C PHE A 844 -18.25 -9.87 11.84
N GLY A 845 -19.17 -10.39 11.01
CA GLY A 845 -19.03 -10.46 9.56
C GLY A 845 -18.22 -11.67 9.08
N LEU A 846 -17.97 -12.66 9.95
CA LEU A 846 -17.25 -13.89 9.60
C LEU A 846 -18.14 -14.94 8.92
N HIS A 847 -19.44 -14.68 8.74
CA HIS A 847 -20.37 -15.60 8.08
C HIS A 847 -19.92 -16.02 6.66
N GLN A 848 -19.20 -15.15 5.93
CA GLN A 848 -18.65 -15.48 4.60
C GLN A 848 -17.50 -16.51 4.63
N VAL A 849 -16.79 -16.64 5.76
CA VAL A 849 -15.71 -17.62 5.98
C VAL A 849 -16.23 -18.85 6.78
N GLY A 850 -17.50 -18.79 7.19
CA GLY A 850 -18.03 -19.61 8.27
C GLY A 850 -18.36 -21.06 7.89
N ASN A 851 -19.06 -21.28 6.77
CA ASN A 851 -19.71 -22.57 6.51
C ASN A 851 -18.74 -23.78 6.48
N ALA A 852 -17.49 -23.60 6.05
CA ALA A 852 -16.47 -24.65 6.09
C ALA A 852 -15.69 -24.72 7.43
N SER A 853 -15.60 -23.60 8.15
CA SER A 853 -14.80 -23.49 9.38
C SER A 853 -15.54 -23.98 10.63
N PHE A 854 -16.86 -23.81 10.68
CA PHE A 854 -17.65 -24.07 11.89
C PHE A 854 -18.00 -25.54 12.13
N GLU A 855 -18.09 -26.39 11.11
CA GLU A 855 -18.21 -27.84 11.29
C GLU A 855 -16.96 -28.43 11.96
N GLY A 856 -15.76 -27.95 11.58
CA GLY A 856 -14.50 -28.35 12.21
C GLY A 856 -14.38 -27.90 13.66
N LEU A 857 -14.80 -26.67 13.99
CA LEU A 857 -14.71 -26.10 15.34
C LEU A 857 -15.72 -26.71 16.32
N THR A 858 -16.95 -26.97 15.88
CA THR A 858 -17.97 -27.66 16.69
C THR A 858 -17.60 -29.13 16.94
N GLY A 859 -17.02 -29.82 15.94
CA GLY A 859 -16.43 -31.16 16.12
C GLY A 859 -15.23 -31.21 17.07
N LEU A 860 -14.50 -30.10 17.24
CA LEU A 860 -13.41 -29.97 18.22
C LEU A 860 -13.93 -29.68 19.62
N LEU A 861 -14.87 -28.74 19.78
CA LEU A 861 -15.46 -28.38 21.08
C LEU A 861 -16.19 -29.56 21.72
N THR A 862 -17.02 -30.28 20.95
CA THR A 862 -17.69 -31.51 21.41
C THR A 862 -16.73 -32.61 21.81
N ARG A 863 -15.50 -32.66 21.25
CA ARG A 863 -14.43 -33.58 21.69
C ARG A 863 -13.79 -33.15 23.01
N VAL A 864 -13.62 -31.84 23.25
CA VAL A 864 -13.04 -31.31 24.50
C VAL A 864 -14.01 -31.49 25.65
N GLU A 865 -15.29 -31.14 25.45
CA GLU A 865 -16.34 -31.26 26.46
C GLU A 865 -16.56 -32.74 26.87
N ARG A 866 -16.50 -33.67 25.89
CA ARG A 866 -16.56 -35.12 26.14
C ARG A 866 -15.31 -35.69 26.84
N ARG A 867 -14.20 -34.94 26.90
CA ARG A 867 -12.97 -35.32 27.63
C ARG A 867 -12.91 -34.79 29.06
N GLY A 868 -13.71 -33.78 29.40
CA GLY A 868 -13.79 -33.23 30.77
C GLY A 868 -14.61 -34.09 31.75
N GLY A 869 -15.36 -35.08 31.26
CA GLY A 869 -16.34 -35.83 32.06
C GLY A 869 -15.85 -37.15 32.69
N THR A 870 -14.56 -37.49 32.62
CA THR A 870 -14.02 -38.78 33.12
C THR A 870 -12.92 -38.58 34.17
N GLY A 871 -13.08 -37.58 35.04
CA GLY A 871 -12.05 -37.15 35.98
C GLY A 871 -12.60 -36.67 37.32
N ASP A 872 -13.49 -37.44 37.94
CA ASP A 872 -13.60 -37.55 39.40
C ASP A 872 -14.29 -38.88 39.74
N GLY A 873 -13.61 -39.71 40.53
CA GLY A 873 -13.91 -41.13 40.71
C GLY A 873 -12.86 -41.86 41.53
N ALA A 874 -12.42 -41.22 42.62
CA ALA A 874 -11.62 -41.77 43.70
C ALA A 874 -12.16 -41.19 45.01
#